data_AF-A0AAD7UH11-F1
#
_entry.id   AF-A0AAD7UH11-F1
#
_cell.length_a   1.000
_cell.length_b   1.000
_cell.length_c   1.000
_cell.angle_alpha   90.00
_cell.angle_beta   90.00
_cell.angle_gamma   90.00
#
_symmetry.space_group_name_H-M   'P 1'
#
loop_
_entity.id
_entity.type
_entity.pdbx_description
1 polymer ?
#
loop_
_entity_poly.entity_id
_entity_poly.type
_entity_poly.pdbx_seq_one_letter_code
_entity_poly.pdbx_strand_id
1 'polypeptide(L)'
;MLVLLGCATALQIRSASPRDEFKIRLTLARELMNPLFFSPEHFLVADNGKKNIVGFAQLRPIDDFEELASVYVDESFRGKGLGSDLVKTLLERATTDVYLLTLEKTTPFYERFGFEPSDPPGPLAIEKAIGDCIASAFLNGTSVVCMRRTSLLPCLARALVTTTTTTTTRSTHMRLAPGGDAREFLSERVAAALGDEFGSEFASRSVAAVTVATKSEFGDYQCNAALGLAKRVGCKPRDIASRVAARLPTDVFGIEVAGPGFINVRLTDDFLAQTVSALAGGAVPQTQTPQRIVVDYSSPNIAKEMHVGHLRSTVVGDAIANCLELRGHDVVRQNHVGDWGTQFGMLLAHVEDEEWESVSDLVGFYREAKRRFDSDDEFKSRAREKVVRLQAGDVETRGAWERICALSRIEFDEIYARLGIRIEERGESTYQSMLRGVVRSLRDKGIAVESDGAIIVPGDPLIIQKSDGGFNYATTDLAAAAYRTRRLNATRLLYVTDAGQARHFKEVFRVAKEAGLVPPNTELEHVPFGLVQGEDGKKFKTRSGETVRLKDLLDEAEARAAERNPDAAREIGIGAVKYADLSLNRESNYKFSFDKMLSLTGNTAPYMLYSYARINGIQSKLLDDDVVRGDFRITEPEERNLARLLARLAPTLADLESDLRPNILCDFLFDLSQTFNRFYEVCPVAQADDADQKFTRATLCAATASVLKTGLDILGIQTVDRL
;
A
#
# COMPACT_ATOMS: atom_id res chain seq x y z
N MET A 1 28.33 52.40 -22.99
CA MET A 1 29.70 51.95 -23.29
C MET A 1 30.02 50.83 -22.31
N LEU A 2 30.23 49.63 -22.85
CA LEU A 2 30.69 48.37 -22.21
C LEU A 2 29.77 47.63 -21.23
N VAL A 3 29.01 46.72 -21.85
CA VAL A 3 28.66 45.38 -21.39
C VAL A 3 29.86 44.67 -20.74
N LEU A 4 29.65 44.04 -19.58
CA LEU A 4 30.27 42.76 -19.24
C LEU A 4 29.21 41.84 -18.63
N LEU A 5 28.95 40.77 -19.37
CA LEU A 5 28.05 39.66 -19.06
C LEU A 5 28.53 38.84 -17.85
N GLY A 6 27.58 38.38 -17.06
CA GLY A 6 27.74 37.30 -16.09
C GLY A 6 26.38 36.87 -15.56
N CYS A 7 25.65 36.07 -16.33
CA CYS A 7 24.38 35.49 -15.92
C CYS A 7 24.64 34.52 -14.75
N ALA A 8 24.41 34.95 -13.51
CA ALA A 8 24.48 34.07 -12.35
C ALA A 8 23.32 33.07 -12.43
N THR A 9 23.64 31.81 -12.69
CA THR A 9 22.67 30.71 -12.69
C THR A 9 22.19 30.52 -11.25
N ALA A 10 20.89 30.76 -10.99
CA ALA A 10 20.32 30.55 -9.67
C ALA A 10 20.41 29.06 -9.30
N LEU A 11 21.12 28.76 -8.22
CA LEU A 11 21.19 27.42 -7.65
C LEU A 11 19.85 27.10 -6.97
N GLN A 12 19.29 25.93 -7.24
CA GLN A 12 18.09 25.44 -6.55
C GLN A 12 18.43 24.24 -5.68
N ILE A 13 18.10 24.32 -4.39
CA ILE A 13 18.14 23.17 -3.46
C ILE A 13 16.74 22.56 -3.42
N ARG A 14 16.65 21.26 -3.70
CA ARG A 14 15.40 20.50 -3.72
C ARG A 14 15.63 19.08 -3.23
N SER A 15 14.56 18.38 -2.87
CA SER A 15 14.65 16.93 -2.64
C SER A 15 15.10 16.22 -3.92
N ALA A 16 15.90 15.17 -3.76
CA ALA A 16 16.28 14.31 -4.87
C ALA A 16 15.04 13.64 -5.46
N SER A 17 15.02 13.51 -6.79
CA SER A 17 14.03 12.75 -7.54
C SER A 17 14.64 11.42 -7.97
N PRO A 18 13.83 10.42 -8.38
CA PRO A 18 14.36 9.16 -8.92
C PRO A 18 15.36 9.34 -10.09
N ARG A 19 15.25 10.45 -10.85
CA ARG A 19 16.17 10.77 -11.96
C ARG A 19 17.57 11.21 -11.50
N ASP A 20 17.73 11.58 -10.24
CA ASP A 20 19.00 12.04 -9.67
C ASP A 20 19.85 10.87 -9.14
N GLU A 21 19.22 9.71 -8.86
CA GLU A 21 19.86 8.55 -8.21
C GLU A 21 21.14 8.10 -8.90
N PHE A 22 21.08 7.88 -10.21
CA PHE A 22 22.25 7.41 -10.98
C PHE A 22 23.44 8.38 -10.84
N LYS A 23 23.18 9.69 -10.91
CA LYS A 23 24.22 10.72 -10.79
C LYS A 23 24.81 10.79 -9.39
N ILE A 24 23.97 10.66 -8.35
CA ILE A 24 24.44 10.63 -6.96
C ILE A 24 25.30 9.39 -6.72
N ARG A 25 24.83 8.20 -7.11
CA ARG A 25 25.59 6.94 -6.97
C ARG A 25 26.94 6.99 -7.71
N LEU A 26 26.96 7.48 -8.94
CA LEU A 26 28.19 7.65 -9.71
C LEU A 26 29.17 8.59 -9.01
N THR A 27 28.66 9.68 -8.42
CA THR A 27 29.50 10.64 -7.68
C THR A 27 30.01 10.05 -6.37
N LEU A 28 29.18 9.34 -5.61
CA LEU A 28 29.59 8.64 -4.39
C LEU A 28 30.74 7.66 -4.67
N ALA A 29 30.62 6.86 -5.73
CA ALA A 29 31.65 5.93 -6.15
C ALA A 29 32.94 6.66 -6.57
N ARG A 30 32.84 7.75 -7.33
CA ARG A 30 34.00 8.55 -7.78
C ARG A 30 34.76 9.19 -6.63
N GLU A 31 34.04 9.70 -5.63
CA GLU A 31 34.62 10.40 -4.48
C GLU A 31 34.99 9.44 -3.32
N LEU A 32 34.92 8.12 -3.54
CA LEU A 32 35.18 7.08 -2.53
C LEU A 32 34.35 7.26 -1.26
N MET A 33 33.14 7.82 -1.39
CA MET A 33 32.19 7.94 -0.30
C MET A 33 31.41 6.64 -0.15
N ASN A 34 31.11 6.26 1.10
CA ASN A 34 30.38 5.03 1.40
C ASN A 34 28.98 5.03 0.72
N PRO A 35 28.70 4.11 -0.21
CA PRO A 35 27.38 4.01 -0.85
C PRO A 35 26.42 3.09 -0.09
N LEU A 36 26.84 2.51 1.04
CA LEU A 36 26.01 1.62 1.85
C LEU A 36 24.78 2.40 2.38
N PHE A 37 23.61 1.79 2.23
CA PHE A 37 22.31 2.35 2.59
C PHE A 37 21.96 3.66 1.85
N PHE A 38 22.07 3.61 0.52
CA PHE A 38 21.57 4.66 -0.36
C PHE A 38 20.03 4.69 -0.35
N SER A 39 19.46 5.80 0.14
CA SER A 39 18.02 6.08 0.19
C SER A 39 17.73 7.43 -0.47
N PRO A 40 17.35 7.47 -1.75
CA PRO A 40 17.21 8.72 -2.51
C PRO A 40 16.21 9.70 -1.89
N GLU A 41 15.19 9.22 -1.17
CA GLU A 41 14.20 10.01 -0.44
C GLU A 41 14.79 10.92 0.66
N HIS A 42 15.98 10.59 1.16
CA HIS A 42 16.67 11.35 2.20
C HIS A 42 17.68 12.37 1.66
N PHE A 43 17.91 12.39 0.35
CA PHE A 43 18.84 13.33 -0.28
C PHE A 43 18.21 14.68 -0.60
N LEU A 44 18.96 15.75 -0.32
CA LEU A 44 18.83 17.03 -1.00
C LEU A 44 19.87 17.12 -2.11
N VAL A 45 19.47 17.68 -3.24
CA VAL A 45 20.36 18.01 -4.36
C VAL A 45 20.33 19.51 -4.62
N ALA A 46 21.49 20.04 -4.97
CA ALA A 46 21.65 21.37 -5.51
C ALA A 46 21.94 21.28 -7.01
N ASP A 47 21.12 21.92 -7.83
CA ASP A 47 21.32 21.98 -9.27
C ASP A 47 21.49 23.42 -9.79
N ASN A 48 22.24 23.55 -10.89
CA ASN A 48 22.59 24.84 -11.49
C ASN A 48 21.59 25.32 -12.57
N GLY A 49 20.32 24.89 -12.49
CA GLY A 49 19.27 25.26 -13.46
C GLY A 49 19.38 24.58 -14.83
N LYS A 50 20.50 23.89 -15.13
CA LYS A 50 20.65 22.99 -16.29
C LYS A 50 20.52 21.50 -15.92
N LYS A 51 19.97 21.18 -14.73
CA LYS A 51 19.80 19.82 -14.19
C LYS A 51 21.11 19.04 -14.00
N ASN A 52 22.23 19.74 -13.83
CA ASN A 52 23.48 19.14 -13.36
C ASN A 52 23.56 19.29 -11.85
N ILE A 53 23.71 18.17 -11.14
CA ILE A 53 23.88 18.13 -9.69
C ILE A 53 25.27 18.67 -9.38
N VAL A 54 25.33 19.77 -8.63
CA VAL A 54 26.57 20.44 -8.22
C VAL A 54 26.82 20.33 -6.71
N GLY A 55 25.89 19.73 -5.97
CA GLY A 55 26.06 19.34 -4.58
C GLY A 55 24.90 18.46 -4.13
N PHE A 56 25.12 17.67 -3.09
CA PHE A 56 24.08 16.90 -2.43
C PHE A 56 24.47 16.57 -0.99
N ALA A 57 23.49 16.23 -0.17
CA ALA A 57 23.67 15.73 1.18
C ALA A 57 22.43 14.94 1.59
N GLN A 58 22.54 14.04 2.56
CA GLN A 58 21.37 13.34 3.10
C GLN A 58 21.30 13.39 4.62
N LEU A 59 20.08 13.34 5.14
CA LEU A 59 19.80 13.09 6.55
C LEU A 59 18.98 11.81 6.63
N ARG A 60 19.61 10.71 7.08
CA ARG A 60 18.98 9.39 7.12
C ARG A 60 18.61 8.99 8.55
N PRO A 61 17.42 8.43 8.80
CA PRO A 61 17.08 7.89 10.11
C PRO A 61 17.79 6.54 10.35
N ILE A 62 18.35 6.36 11.55
CA ILE A 62 18.97 5.12 12.03
C ILE A 62 18.43 4.83 13.42
N ASP A 63 17.52 3.85 13.51
CA ASP A 63 16.88 3.42 14.76
C ASP A 63 16.33 4.58 15.61
N ASP A 64 17.09 5.06 16.60
CA ASP A 64 16.74 6.10 17.57
C ASP A 64 17.44 7.46 17.34
N PHE A 65 18.23 7.60 16.28
CA PHE A 65 18.92 8.83 15.90
C PHE A 65 18.89 9.07 14.37
N GLU A 66 19.37 10.23 13.93
CA GLU A 66 19.53 10.55 12.51
C GLU A 66 21.01 10.72 12.17
N GLU A 67 21.40 10.41 10.95
CA GLU A 67 22.77 10.61 10.47
C GLU A 67 22.81 11.60 9.30
N LEU A 68 23.65 12.62 9.44
CA LEU A 68 24.04 13.50 8.34
C LEU A 68 25.18 12.84 7.56
N ALA A 69 24.87 12.33 6.37
CA ALA A 69 25.80 11.56 5.54
C ALA A 69 25.92 12.12 4.11
N SER A 70 26.92 11.63 3.38
CA SER A 70 27.09 11.86 1.93
C SER A 70 27.08 13.33 1.51
N VAL A 71 27.69 14.21 2.32
CA VAL A 71 27.78 15.65 2.02
C VAL A 71 28.83 15.88 0.93
N TYR A 72 28.37 16.27 -0.25
CA TYR A 72 29.21 16.55 -1.42
C TYR A 72 28.91 17.94 -2.00
N VAL A 73 29.98 18.63 -2.39
CA VAL A 73 29.92 19.88 -3.17
C VAL A 73 30.99 19.80 -4.26
N ASP A 74 30.58 20.05 -5.49
CA ASP A 74 31.45 20.15 -6.65
C ASP A 74 32.55 21.20 -6.42
N GLU A 75 33.76 20.91 -6.88
CA GLU A 75 34.95 21.74 -6.64
C GLU A 75 34.74 23.20 -7.06
N SER A 76 34.02 23.43 -8.17
CA SER A 76 33.72 24.77 -8.68
C SER A 76 32.77 25.58 -7.78
N PHE A 77 32.11 24.94 -6.81
CA PHE A 77 31.17 25.54 -5.85
C PHE A 77 31.65 25.51 -4.40
N ARG A 78 32.83 24.92 -4.10
CA ARG A 78 33.41 24.94 -2.76
C ARG A 78 33.77 26.37 -2.35
N GLY A 79 33.54 26.71 -1.08
CA GLY A 79 33.77 28.07 -0.55
C GLY A 79 32.68 29.10 -0.85
N LYS A 80 31.62 28.73 -1.60
CA LYS A 80 30.51 29.63 -1.98
C LYS A 80 29.25 29.50 -1.10
N GLY A 81 29.35 28.84 0.06
CA GLY A 81 28.23 28.65 1.00
C GLY A 81 27.32 27.45 0.73
N LEU A 82 27.37 26.83 -0.46
CA LEU A 82 26.44 25.76 -0.85
C LEU A 82 26.40 24.56 0.11
N GLY A 83 27.57 24.11 0.59
CA GLY A 83 27.63 23.02 1.58
C GLY A 83 26.97 23.39 2.90
N SER A 84 27.08 24.65 3.31
CA SER A 84 26.43 25.16 4.52
C SER A 84 24.91 25.24 4.36
N ASP A 85 24.42 25.63 3.19
CA ASP A 85 22.99 25.69 2.90
C ASP A 85 22.35 24.29 2.88
N LEU A 86 23.02 23.31 2.27
CA LEU A 86 22.57 21.91 2.27
C LEU A 86 22.48 21.35 3.71
N VAL A 87 23.54 21.52 4.50
CA VAL A 87 23.57 21.02 5.89
C VAL A 87 22.52 21.72 6.74
N LYS A 88 22.40 23.05 6.65
CA LYS A 88 21.39 23.79 7.41
C LYS A 88 19.96 23.33 7.08
N THR A 89 19.65 23.18 5.79
CA THR A 89 18.33 22.74 5.33
C THR A 89 17.98 21.34 5.84
N LEU A 90 18.96 20.44 5.92
CA LEU A 90 18.76 19.10 6.48
C LEU A 90 18.55 19.15 8.00
N LEU A 91 19.37 19.91 8.73
CA LEU A 91 19.28 20.00 10.18
C LEU A 91 17.99 20.67 10.68
N GLU A 92 17.33 21.49 9.86
CA GLU A 92 15.99 22.01 10.14
C GLU A 92 14.90 20.93 10.08
N ARG A 93 15.16 19.78 9.42
CA ARG A 93 14.24 18.63 9.33
C ARG A 93 14.49 17.57 10.40
N ALA A 94 15.60 17.65 11.13
CA ALA A 94 15.96 16.66 12.13
C ALA A 94 15.00 16.67 13.32
N THR A 95 14.53 15.50 13.73
CA THR A 95 13.59 15.30 14.84
C THR A 95 14.23 14.64 16.06
N THR A 96 15.40 14.02 15.87
CA THR A 96 16.18 13.33 16.89
C THR A 96 17.62 13.86 16.92
N ASP A 97 18.47 13.28 17.76
CA ASP A 97 19.88 13.64 17.77
C ASP A 97 20.54 13.26 16.44
N VAL A 98 21.38 14.14 15.92
CA VAL A 98 22.04 13.93 14.63
C VAL A 98 23.49 13.56 14.86
N TYR A 99 23.91 12.45 14.27
CA TYR A 99 25.31 12.01 14.26
C TYR A 99 25.90 12.18 12.85
N LEU A 100 27.22 12.24 12.76
CA LEU A 100 27.94 12.13 11.49
C LEU A 100 29.32 11.53 11.71
N LEU A 101 29.85 10.90 10.66
CA LEU A 101 31.26 10.53 10.57
C LEU A 101 31.96 11.49 9.62
N THR A 102 33.07 12.07 10.07
CA THR A 102 33.85 13.02 9.26
C THR A 102 35.33 12.84 9.50
N LEU A 103 36.16 13.41 8.62
CA LEU A 103 37.60 13.45 8.85
C LEU A 103 37.93 14.50 9.91
N GLU A 104 38.96 14.25 10.71
CA GLU A 104 39.41 15.19 11.75
C GLU A 104 39.61 16.61 11.22
N LYS A 105 40.21 16.76 10.03
CA LYS A 105 40.42 18.06 9.36
C LYS A 105 39.14 18.80 8.97
N THR A 106 38.01 18.11 8.85
CA THR A 106 36.71 18.69 8.47
C THR A 106 35.81 18.96 9.67
N THR A 107 36.23 18.58 10.89
CA THR A 107 35.48 18.88 12.13
C THR A 107 35.14 20.38 12.30
N PRO A 108 36.02 21.37 12.00
CA PRO A 108 35.67 22.79 12.18
C PRO A 108 34.55 23.27 11.25
N PHE A 109 34.26 22.54 10.17
CA PHE A 109 33.10 22.82 9.34
C PHE A 109 31.79 22.51 10.06
N TYR A 110 31.71 21.37 10.76
CA TYR A 110 30.49 20.88 11.40
C TYR A 110 30.24 21.49 12.79
N GLU A 111 31.29 21.90 13.51
CA GLU A 111 31.18 22.61 14.80
C GLU A 111 30.30 23.87 14.69
N ARG A 112 30.34 24.56 13.54
CA ARG A 112 29.52 25.75 13.26
C ARG A 112 28.01 25.48 13.22
N PHE A 113 27.61 24.21 13.11
CA PHE A 113 26.22 23.76 13.13
C PHE A 113 25.81 23.15 14.48
N GLY A 114 26.68 23.21 15.50
CA GLY A 114 26.44 22.69 16.83
C GLY A 114 26.75 21.19 16.98
N PHE A 115 27.64 20.65 16.14
CA PHE A 115 28.18 19.30 16.32
C PHE A 115 29.38 19.33 17.26
N GLU A 116 29.44 18.38 18.18
CA GLU A 116 30.55 18.16 19.11
C GLU A 116 31.09 16.72 18.96
N PRO A 117 32.39 16.46 19.19
CA PRO A 117 32.92 15.09 19.21
C PRO A 117 32.15 14.17 20.16
N SER A 118 31.82 12.96 19.71
CA SER A 118 31.05 11.97 20.48
C SER A 118 31.51 10.55 20.13
N ASP A 119 31.26 9.60 21.03
CA ASP A 119 31.36 8.19 20.68
C ASP A 119 30.28 7.78 19.68
N PRO A 120 30.60 6.92 18.70
CA PRO A 120 29.62 6.48 17.70
C PRO A 120 28.61 5.49 18.31
N PRO A 121 27.30 5.68 18.09
CA PRO A 121 26.29 4.69 18.49
C PRO A 121 26.40 3.42 17.63
N GLY A 122 25.81 2.31 18.10
CA GLY A 122 26.07 0.94 17.62
C GLY A 122 26.29 0.77 16.11
N PRO A 123 25.31 1.13 15.24
CA PRO A 123 25.46 1.01 13.79
C PRO A 123 26.62 1.85 13.21
N LEU A 124 26.83 3.06 13.74
CA LEU A 124 27.91 3.96 13.31
C LEU A 124 29.30 3.50 13.77
N ALA A 125 29.39 2.70 14.83
CA ALA A 125 30.69 2.18 15.28
C ALA A 125 31.31 1.24 14.24
N ILE A 126 30.49 0.44 13.57
CA ILE A 126 30.92 -0.44 12.47
C ILE A 126 31.36 0.39 11.27
N GLU A 127 30.57 1.40 10.89
CA GLU A 127 30.92 2.29 9.78
C GLU A 127 32.20 3.09 10.05
N LYS A 128 32.41 3.55 11.29
CA LYS A 128 33.64 4.22 11.71
C LYS A 128 34.84 3.29 11.56
N ALA A 129 34.74 2.03 11.98
CA ALA A 129 35.83 1.07 11.85
C ALA A 129 36.21 0.79 10.37
N ILE A 130 35.20 0.71 9.48
CA ILE A 130 35.41 0.62 8.03
C ILE A 130 36.08 1.90 7.51
N GLY A 131 35.58 3.06 7.92
CA GLY A 131 36.12 4.37 7.55
C GLY A 131 37.58 4.55 7.98
N ASP A 132 37.95 4.15 9.19
CA ASP A 132 39.32 4.19 9.69
C ASP A 132 40.25 3.28 8.87
N CYS A 133 39.77 2.11 8.45
CA CYS A 133 40.53 1.22 7.56
C CYS A 133 40.78 1.86 6.18
N ILE A 134 39.76 2.49 5.59
CA ILE A 134 39.85 3.18 4.30
C ILE A 134 40.78 4.40 4.41
N ALA A 135 40.62 5.20 5.48
CA ALA A 135 41.42 6.40 5.68
C ALA A 135 42.90 6.08 5.92
N SER A 136 43.19 4.98 6.62
CA SER A 136 44.56 4.46 6.77
C SER A 136 45.16 3.98 5.44
N ALA A 137 44.36 3.41 4.54
CA ALA A 137 44.84 2.85 3.28
C ALA A 137 44.95 3.88 2.14
N PHE A 138 44.09 4.90 2.12
CA PHE A 138 43.92 5.79 0.95
C PHE A 138 43.95 7.30 1.27
N LEU A 139 43.95 7.72 2.54
CA LEU A 139 43.84 9.14 2.95
C LEU A 139 44.98 9.59 3.88
N ASN A 140 46.20 9.07 3.68
CA ASN A 140 47.41 9.46 4.40
C ASN A 140 47.30 9.41 5.94
N GLY A 141 46.54 8.47 6.49
CA GLY A 141 46.44 8.28 7.94
C GLY A 141 45.59 9.33 8.67
N THR A 142 44.70 10.04 7.97
CA THR A 142 43.73 10.95 8.61
C THR A 142 42.73 10.16 9.44
N SER A 143 42.47 10.56 10.69
CA SER A 143 41.51 9.85 11.56
C SER A 143 40.06 10.19 11.22
N VAL A 144 39.15 9.20 11.32
CA VAL A 144 37.70 9.43 11.25
C VAL A 144 37.18 9.73 12.65
N VAL A 145 36.42 10.82 12.77
CA VAL A 145 35.83 11.31 14.02
C VAL A 145 34.31 11.24 13.90
N CYS A 146 33.65 10.74 14.96
CA CYS A 146 32.21 10.83 15.09
C CYS A 146 31.85 12.12 15.82
N MET A 147 30.85 12.84 15.31
CA MET A 147 30.32 14.04 15.94
C MET A 147 28.81 13.90 16.15
N ARG A 148 28.30 14.50 17.23
CA ARG A 148 26.89 14.52 17.60
C ARG A 148 26.40 15.96 17.74
N ARG A 149 25.19 16.21 17.27
CA ARG A 149 24.41 17.41 17.55
C ARG A 149 23.15 17.00 18.29
N THR A 150 23.02 17.45 19.54
CA THR A 150 21.80 17.23 20.33
C THR A 150 20.67 18.06 19.73
N SER A 151 19.53 17.43 19.45
CA SER A 151 18.35 18.17 19.01
C SER A 151 17.84 19.05 20.15
N LEU A 152 17.29 20.23 19.83
CA LEU A 152 16.63 21.13 20.79
C LEU A 152 15.13 20.81 20.98
N LEU A 153 14.57 19.89 20.17
CA LEU A 153 13.21 19.36 20.29
C LEU A 153 12.92 18.26 21.36
N PRO A 154 13.84 17.78 22.24
CA PRO A 154 13.52 16.69 23.17
C PRO A 154 12.64 17.03 24.38
N CYS A 155 12.20 18.28 24.57
CA CYS A 155 11.50 18.68 25.80
C CYS A 155 9.97 18.80 25.66
N LEU A 156 9.42 18.88 24.45
CA LEU A 156 7.97 19.01 24.24
C LEU A 156 7.32 17.75 23.63
N ALA A 157 8.04 16.97 22.82
CA ALA A 157 7.47 15.76 22.19
C ALA A 157 7.44 14.53 23.12
N ARG A 158 8.36 14.43 24.10
CA ARG A 158 8.39 13.29 25.05
C ARG A 158 7.29 13.33 26.11
N ALA A 159 6.70 14.49 26.37
CA ALA A 159 5.55 14.64 27.25
C ALA A 159 4.21 14.16 26.63
N LEU A 160 4.19 13.85 25.33
CA LEU A 160 2.97 13.41 24.63
C LEU A 160 2.94 11.92 24.29
N VAL A 161 4.02 11.16 24.56
CA VAL A 161 4.12 9.73 24.17
C VAL A 161 4.33 8.78 25.37
N THR A 162 4.49 9.29 26.59
CA THR A 162 4.62 8.44 27.78
C THR A 162 3.71 8.86 28.93
N THR A 163 2.41 8.61 28.78
CA THR A 163 1.49 8.18 29.86
C THR A 163 0.12 7.91 29.26
N THR A 164 -0.21 6.63 29.03
CA THR A 164 -1.45 5.98 29.49
C THR A 164 -1.41 4.49 29.11
N THR A 165 -0.48 3.75 29.69
CA THR A 165 -0.78 2.38 30.13
C THR A 165 -1.42 2.49 31.50
N THR A 166 -2.65 2.99 31.53
CA THR A 166 -3.52 2.80 32.67
C THR A 166 -4.43 1.63 32.34
N THR A 167 -4.16 0.51 33.01
CA THR A 167 -5.15 -0.53 33.30
C THR A 167 -6.29 0.15 34.07
N THR A 168 -7.20 0.80 33.34
CA THR A 168 -8.40 1.37 33.90
C THR A 168 -9.51 0.41 33.55
N THR A 169 -10.10 -0.17 34.58
CA THR A 169 -11.48 -0.69 34.59
C THR A 169 -12.35 0.12 33.62
N ARG A 170 -12.66 -0.47 32.46
CA ARG A 170 -13.60 0.06 31.49
C ARG A 170 -14.97 0.12 32.15
N SER A 171 -15.37 1.30 32.58
CA SER A 171 -16.76 1.65 32.83
C SER A 171 -16.98 3.10 32.42
N THR A 172 -18.08 3.30 31.69
CA THR A 172 -18.81 4.55 31.42
C THR A 172 -18.26 5.54 30.37
N HIS A 173 -18.88 5.46 29.17
CA HIS A 173 -19.00 6.44 28.06
C HIS A 173 -17.87 6.53 27.03
N MET A 174 -17.65 5.44 26.28
CA MET A 174 -17.11 5.56 24.92
C MET A 174 -18.20 6.19 24.04
N ARG A 175 -17.96 7.40 23.51
CA ARG A 175 -18.86 8.04 22.53
C ARG A 175 -18.42 7.67 21.12
N LEU A 176 -19.38 7.35 20.25
CA LEU A 176 -19.13 7.16 18.84
C LEU A 176 -18.78 8.51 18.21
N ALA A 177 -17.61 8.60 17.59
CA ALA A 177 -17.22 9.80 16.85
C ALA A 177 -18.15 9.99 15.62
N PRO A 178 -18.43 11.24 15.19
CA PRO A 178 -19.11 11.49 13.93
C PRO A 178 -18.40 10.79 12.77
N GLY A 179 -19.14 10.00 11.98
CA GLY A 179 -18.55 9.17 10.91
C GLY A 179 -17.83 7.89 11.36
N GLY A 180 -17.88 7.53 12.64
CA GLY A 180 -17.38 6.23 13.13
C GLY A 180 -18.28 5.05 12.71
N ASP A 181 -17.77 3.82 12.85
CA ASP A 181 -18.54 2.62 12.55
C ASP A 181 -19.64 2.38 13.60
N ALA A 182 -20.86 2.82 13.27
CA ALA A 182 -22.04 2.64 14.12
C ALA A 182 -22.41 1.16 14.32
N ARG A 183 -22.09 0.28 13.37
CA ARG A 183 -22.34 -1.16 13.47
C ARG A 183 -21.39 -1.79 14.48
N GLU A 184 -20.11 -1.46 14.40
CA GLU A 184 -19.11 -1.93 15.37
C GLU A 184 -19.45 -1.43 16.77
N PHE A 185 -19.75 -0.13 16.92
CA PHE A 185 -20.13 0.45 18.20
C PHE A 185 -21.38 -0.21 18.78
N LEU A 186 -22.43 -0.42 17.96
CA LEU A 186 -23.62 -1.15 18.39
C LEU A 186 -23.29 -2.57 18.83
N SER A 187 -22.45 -3.29 18.09
CA SER A 187 -22.02 -4.66 18.42
C SER A 187 -21.30 -4.73 19.77
N GLU A 188 -20.44 -3.75 20.06
CA GLU A 188 -19.79 -3.65 21.37
C GLU A 188 -20.78 -3.35 22.50
N ARG A 189 -21.71 -2.42 22.28
CA ARG A 189 -22.73 -2.07 23.28
C ARG A 189 -23.65 -3.26 23.57
N VAL A 190 -24.04 -4.00 22.55
CA VAL A 190 -24.81 -5.24 22.70
C VAL A 190 -24.01 -6.31 23.44
N ALA A 191 -22.74 -6.51 23.10
CA ALA A 191 -21.88 -7.47 23.80
C ALA A 191 -21.70 -7.11 25.29
N ALA A 192 -21.45 -5.83 25.59
CA ALA A 192 -21.36 -5.35 26.97
C ALA A 192 -22.67 -5.56 27.72
N ALA A 193 -23.81 -5.17 27.12
CA ALA A 193 -25.12 -5.36 27.71
C ALA A 193 -25.43 -6.83 28.01
N LEU A 194 -25.09 -7.75 27.09
CA LEU A 194 -25.22 -9.18 27.30
C LEU A 194 -24.34 -9.69 28.45
N GLY A 195 -23.10 -9.21 28.52
CA GLY A 195 -22.16 -9.53 29.60
C GLY A 195 -22.67 -9.11 30.97
N ASP A 196 -23.15 -7.88 31.08
CA ASP A 196 -23.66 -7.31 32.33
C ASP A 196 -24.98 -7.96 32.79
N GLU A 197 -25.75 -8.53 31.86
CA GLU A 197 -27.11 -9.02 32.11
C GLU A 197 -27.13 -10.53 32.35
N PHE A 198 -26.21 -11.27 31.75
CA PHE A 198 -26.21 -12.74 31.73
C PHE A 198 -24.88 -13.40 32.08
N GLY A 199 -23.79 -12.64 32.24
CA GLY A 199 -22.47 -13.16 32.60
C GLY A 199 -21.39 -12.90 31.55
N SER A 200 -20.13 -12.80 31.99
CA SER A 200 -18.98 -12.43 31.16
C SER A 200 -18.74 -13.35 29.95
N GLU A 201 -19.20 -14.60 30.01
CA GLU A 201 -19.14 -15.57 28.91
C GLU A 201 -20.03 -15.20 27.71
N PHE A 202 -20.96 -14.25 27.89
CA PHE A 202 -21.80 -13.69 26.83
C PHE A 202 -21.27 -12.35 26.30
N ALA A 203 -20.19 -11.81 26.89
CA ALA A 203 -19.61 -10.51 26.54
C ALA A 203 -18.71 -10.57 25.29
N SER A 204 -19.21 -11.14 24.19
CA SER A 204 -18.47 -11.27 22.92
C SER A 204 -19.21 -10.63 21.75
N ARG A 205 -18.47 -9.93 20.89
CA ARG A 205 -18.99 -9.38 19.63
C ARG A 205 -19.57 -10.45 18.70
N SER A 206 -18.97 -11.65 18.67
CA SER A 206 -19.50 -12.78 17.88
C SER A 206 -20.88 -13.24 18.35
N VAL A 207 -21.23 -12.97 19.61
CA VAL A 207 -22.53 -13.30 20.19
C VAL A 207 -23.55 -12.18 19.94
N ALA A 208 -23.12 -10.93 19.77
CA ALA A 208 -23.99 -9.77 19.56
C ALA A 208 -24.83 -9.85 18.26
N ALA A 209 -24.35 -10.56 17.24
CA ALA A 209 -25.10 -10.88 16.02
C ALA A 209 -25.83 -9.68 15.40
N VAL A 210 -25.15 -8.53 15.31
CA VAL A 210 -25.64 -7.30 14.68
C VAL A 210 -25.40 -7.38 13.18
N THR A 211 -26.43 -7.14 12.38
CA THR A 211 -26.37 -7.10 10.92
C THR A 211 -27.03 -5.84 10.38
N VAL A 212 -26.71 -5.46 9.14
CA VAL A 212 -27.48 -4.45 8.41
C VAL A 212 -28.90 -4.97 8.22
N ALA A 213 -29.89 -4.11 8.43
CA ALA A 213 -31.28 -4.47 8.22
C ALA A 213 -31.56 -4.71 6.72
N THR A 214 -32.26 -5.80 6.41
CA THR A 214 -32.61 -6.19 5.04
C THR A 214 -33.75 -5.36 4.44
N LYS A 215 -34.53 -4.68 5.29
CA LYS A 215 -35.64 -3.83 4.90
C LYS A 215 -35.66 -2.57 5.74
N SER A 216 -36.13 -1.47 5.15
CA SER A 216 -36.26 -0.18 5.82
C SER A 216 -37.20 -0.22 7.04
N GLU A 217 -38.24 -1.05 7.02
CA GLU A 217 -39.18 -1.25 8.13
C GLU A 217 -38.50 -1.76 9.41
N PHE A 218 -37.41 -2.54 9.29
CA PHE A 218 -36.63 -3.06 10.42
C PHE A 218 -35.56 -2.08 10.92
N GLY A 219 -35.46 -0.90 10.33
CA GLY A 219 -34.48 0.12 10.69
C GLY A 219 -33.20 0.07 9.86
N ASP A 220 -32.08 0.45 10.49
CA ASP A 220 -30.73 0.50 9.93
C ASP A 220 -29.95 -0.78 10.19
N TYR A 221 -30.04 -1.26 11.43
CA TYR A 221 -29.40 -2.47 11.90
C TYR A 221 -30.42 -3.34 12.64
N GLN A 222 -30.10 -4.63 12.75
CA GLN A 222 -30.86 -5.58 13.54
C GLN A 222 -29.92 -6.43 14.36
N CYS A 223 -30.23 -6.63 15.64
CA CYS A 223 -29.53 -7.56 16.52
C CYS A 223 -30.38 -8.81 16.74
N ASN A 224 -29.79 -9.97 16.45
CA ASN A 224 -30.44 -11.28 16.48
C ASN A 224 -29.99 -12.17 17.66
N ALA A 225 -29.11 -11.65 18.54
CA ALA A 225 -28.47 -12.42 19.61
C ALA A 225 -29.46 -13.16 20.51
N ALA A 226 -30.56 -12.51 20.86
CA ALA A 226 -31.52 -13.03 21.83
C ALA A 226 -32.14 -14.39 21.44
N LEU A 227 -32.34 -14.62 20.14
CA LEU A 227 -32.91 -15.86 19.60
C LEU A 227 -31.99 -17.07 19.84
N GLY A 228 -30.68 -16.89 19.64
CA GLY A 228 -29.67 -17.93 19.84
C GLY A 228 -29.34 -18.19 21.31
N LEU A 229 -29.56 -17.20 22.17
CA LEU A 229 -29.16 -17.25 23.58
C LEU A 229 -30.22 -17.84 24.52
N ALA A 230 -31.49 -17.90 24.10
CA ALA A 230 -32.61 -18.32 24.95
C ALA A 230 -32.37 -19.64 25.72
N LYS A 231 -31.83 -20.68 25.05
CA LYS A 231 -31.53 -21.97 25.70
C LYS A 231 -30.39 -21.88 26.71
N ARG A 232 -29.35 -21.11 26.41
CA ARG A 232 -28.15 -20.97 27.25
C ARG A 232 -28.43 -20.12 28.48
N VAL A 233 -29.25 -19.09 28.32
CA VAL A 233 -29.62 -18.13 29.37
C VAL A 233 -30.83 -18.61 30.19
N GLY A 234 -31.64 -19.53 29.65
CA GLY A 234 -32.85 -20.03 30.33
C GLY A 234 -34.00 -19.01 30.37
N CYS A 235 -33.99 -18.01 29.48
CA CYS A 235 -35.01 -16.95 29.39
C CYS A 235 -35.69 -16.94 28.01
N LYS A 236 -36.90 -16.39 27.90
CA LYS A 236 -37.55 -16.20 26.60
C LYS A 236 -36.75 -15.19 25.76
N PRO A 237 -36.59 -15.40 24.43
CA PRO A 237 -35.79 -14.49 23.60
C PRO A 237 -36.26 -13.04 23.67
N ARG A 238 -37.58 -12.80 23.71
CA ARG A 238 -38.12 -11.44 23.85
C ARG A 238 -37.70 -10.75 25.15
N ASP A 239 -37.66 -11.48 26.25
CA ASP A 239 -37.23 -10.94 27.55
C ASP A 239 -35.73 -10.59 27.52
N ILE A 240 -34.92 -11.44 26.88
CA ILE A 240 -33.49 -11.17 26.64
C ILE A 240 -33.33 -9.89 25.82
N ALA A 241 -34.05 -9.80 24.70
CA ALA A 241 -34.01 -8.64 23.81
C ALA A 241 -34.40 -7.34 24.53
N SER A 242 -35.46 -7.36 25.34
CA SER A 242 -35.90 -6.20 26.13
C SER A 242 -34.88 -5.74 27.16
N ARG A 243 -34.22 -6.66 27.87
CA ARG A 243 -33.18 -6.32 28.85
C ARG A 243 -31.95 -5.72 28.19
N VAL A 244 -31.50 -6.33 27.08
CA VAL A 244 -30.37 -5.81 26.28
C VAL A 244 -30.70 -4.42 25.72
N ALA A 245 -31.87 -4.27 25.10
CA ALA A 245 -32.33 -3.01 24.50
C ALA A 245 -32.34 -1.85 25.51
N ALA A 246 -32.74 -2.10 26.76
CA ALA A 246 -32.79 -1.10 27.82
C ALA A 246 -31.42 -0.53 28.23
N ARG A 247 -30.31 -1.19 27.83
CA ARG A 247 -28.94 -0.75 28.13
C ARG A 247 -28.22 -0.11 26.94
N LEU A 248 -28.84 -0.10 25.76
CA LEU A 248 -28.23 0.46 24.56
C LEU A 248 -28.35 2.00 24.55
N PRO A 249 -27.36 2.71 24.01
CA PRO A 249 -27.35 4.18 24.00
C PRO A 249 -28.39 4.75 23.04
N THR A 250 -29.25 5.65 23.54
CA THR A 250 -30.39 6.23 22.80
C THR A 250 -30.08 7.56 22.12
N ASP A 251 -28.92 8.16 22.38
CA ASP A 251 -28.42 9.36 21.70
C ASP A 251 -28.03 9.09 20.24
N VAL A 252 -27.58 7.87 19.95
CA VAL A 252 -27.21 7.42 18.59
C VAL A 252 -28.29 6.53 17.96
N PHE A 253 -29.04 5.78 18.78
CA PHE A 253 -29.94 4.72 18.30
C PHE A 253 -31.38 4.87 18.79
N GLY A 254 -32.33 4.86 17.87
CA GLY A 254 -33.73 4.50 18.14
C GLY A 254 -33.88 2.98 18.18
N ILE A 255 -34.33 2.44 19.31
CA ILE A 255 -34.32 0.99 19.56
C ILE A 255 -35.76 0.48 19.71
N GLU A 256 -36.07 -0.62 19.01
CA GLU A 256 -37.38 -1.26 19.04
C GLU A 256 -37.24 -2.77 19.15
N VAL A 257 -37.89 -3.39 20.15
CA VAL A 257 -37.94 -4.85 20.26
C VAL A 257 -39.12 -5.38 19.44
N ALA A 258 -38.82 -6.21 18.44
CA ALA A 258 -39.80 -6.72 17.49
C ALA A 258 -39.95 -8.25 17.54
N GLY A 259 -41.17 -8.72 17.26
CA GLY A 259 -41.49 -10.14 17.09
C GLY A 259 -41.08 -11.03 18.27
N PRO A 260 -40.39 -12.17 18.04
CA PRO A 260 -39.99 -13.12 19.07
C PRO A 260 -38.77 -12.68 19.90
N GLY A 261 -38.04 -11.63 19.50
CA GLY A 261 -36.81 -11.20 20.17
C GLY A 261 -35.79 -10.51 19.27
N PHE A 262 -36.24 -9.87 18.18
CA PHE A 262 -35.39 -9.02 17.35
C PHE A 262 -35.21 -7.66 18.02
N ILE A 263 -34.02 -7.07 17.93
CA ILE A 263 -33.79 -5.67 18.30
C ILE A 263 -33.54 -4.89 17.01
N ASN A 264 -34.55 -4.15 16.57
CA ASN A 264 -34.47 -3.25 15.42
C ASN A 264 -33.87 -1.92 15.86
N VAL A 265 -32.90 -1.41 15.11
CA VAL A 265 -32.12 -0.22 15.48
C VAL A 265 -32.13 0.78 14.33
N ARG A 266 -32.57 2.01 14.60
CA ARG A 266 -32.56 3.14 13.67
C ARG A 266 -31.53 4.17 14.12
N LEU A 267 -30.76 4.75 13.20
CA LEU A 267 -29.86 5.87 13.50
C LEU A 267 -30.69 7.13 13.76
N THR A 268 -30.32 7.91 14.78
CA THR A 268 -30.95 9.21 15.06
C THR A 268 -30.58 10.23 13.99
N ASP A 269 -31.48 11.18 13.73
CA ASP A 269 -31.29 12.23 12.74
C ASP A 269 -30.10 13.13 13.13
N ASP A 270 -29.93 13.38 14.42
CA ASP A 270 -28.78 14.12 14.96
C ASP A 270 -27.45 13.42 14.63
N PHE A 271 -27.38 12.09 14.78
CA PHE A 271 -26.19 11.32 14.42
C PHE A 271 -25.93 11.34 12.91
N LEU A 272 -26.99 11.22 12.10
CA LEU A 272 -26.89 11.32 10.65
C LEU A 272 -26.40 12.71 10.23
N ALA A 273 -26.94 13.78 10.82
CA ALA A 273 -26.53 15.16 10.55
C ALA A 273 -25.04 15.38 10.85
N GLN A 274 -24.57 14.93 12.00
CA GLN A 274 -23.17 15.01 12.40
C GLN A 274 -22.26 14.21 11.45
N THR A 275 -22.68 13.00 11.09
CA THR A 275 -21.92 12.13 10.18
C THR A 275 -21.82 12.73 8.78
N VAL A 276 -22.94 13.18 8.21
CA VAL A 276 -22.98 13.82 6.89
C VAL A 276 -22.12 15.08 6.88
N SER A 277 -22.21 15.91 7.92
CA SER A 277 -21.39 17.12 8.04
C SER A 277 -19.89 16.81 8.13
N ALA A 278 -19.51 15.78 8.88
CA ALA A 278 -18.13 15.33 8.96
C ALA A 278 -17.61 14.83 7.60
N LEU A 279 -18.39 14.01 6.89
CA LEU A 279 -18.05 13.50 5.56
C LEU A 279 -17.95 14.63 4.52
N ALA A 280 -18.84 15.62 4.58
CA ALA A 280 -18.75 16.82 3.74
C ALA A 280 -17.45 17.60 3.99
N GLY A 281 -16.94 17.59 5.23
CA GLY A 281 -15.63 18.11 5.58
C GLY A 281 -14.44 17.22 5.21
N GLY A 282 -14.67 16.06 4.57
CA GLY A 282 -13.62 15.12 4.19
C GLY A 282 -13.16 14.19 5.32
N ALA A 283 -13.96 14.02 6.37
CA ALA A 283 -13.64 13.06 7.42
C ALA A 283 -13.59 11.64 6.86
N VAL A 284 -12.55 10.89 7.21
CA VAL A 284 -12.40 9.50 6.83
C VAL A 284 -12.35 8.62 8.08
N PRO A 285 -13.17 7.57 8.18
CA PRO A 285 -13.16 6.69 9.34
C PRO A 285 -11.75 6.10 9.54
N GLN A 286 -11.23 6.11 10.77
CA GLN A 286 -9.93 5.51 11.14
C GLN A 286 -10.09 4.20 11.92
N THR A 287 -9.09 3.32 11.86
CA THR A 287 -9.02 2.09 12.65
C THR A 287 -8.61 2.40 14.08
N GLN A 288 -9.16 1.67 15.04
CA GLN A 288 -8.79 1.82 16.46
C GLN A 288 -7.56 0.99 16.83
N THR A 289 -7.21 0.01 15.99
CA THR A 289 -6.10 -0.92 16.22
C THR A 289 -5.18 -0.96 15.01
N PRO A 290 -4.34 0.09 14.80
CA PRO A 290 -3.37 0.09 13.72
C PRO A 290 -2.44 -1.13 13.79
N GLN A 291 -2.14 -1.70 12.64
CA GLN A 291 -1.22 -2.82 12.46
C GLN A 291 -0.13 -2.39 11.48
N ARG A 292 1.04 -3.05 11.55
CA ARG A 292 2.01 -2.99 10.45
C ARG A 292 1.76 -4.15 9.49
N ILE A 293 1.40 -3.83 8.25
CA ILE A 293 0.91 -4.78 7.26
C ILE A 293 1.83 -4.77 6.04
N VAL A 294 2.30 -5.95 5.63
CA VAL A 294 2.97 -6.08 4.33
C VAL A 294 1.97 -6.58 3.30
N VAL A 295 1.87 -5.89 2.17
CA VAL A 295 1.06 -6.32 1.02
C VAL A 295 1.99 -6.69 -0.12
N ASP A 296 2.04 -7.97 -0.46
CA ASP A 296 2.83 -8.55 -1.55
C ASP A 296 1.95 -8.71 -2.79
N TYR A 297 2.25 -7.98 -3.85
CA TYR A 297 1.43 -7.95 -5.06
C TYR A 297 2.23 -7.51 -6.30
N SER A 298 1.59 -7.64 -7.46
CA SER A 298 2.16 -7.47 -8.81
C SER A 298 3.13 -8.58 -9.22
N SER A 299 4.29 -8.63 -8.59
CA SER A 299 5.31 -9.68 -8.67
C SER A 299 5.61 -10.21 -10.08
N PRO A 300 5.92 -9.34 -11.08
CA PRO A 300 6.30 -9.79 -12.42
C PRO A 300 7.66 -10.49 -12.42
N ASN A 301 7.91 -11.26 -13.48
CA ASN A 301 9.20 -11.90 -13.71
C ASN A 301 10.08 -11.02 -14.59
N ILE A 302 11.33 -10.81 -14.18
CA ILE A 302 12.32 -10.08 -14.99
C ILE A 302 12.50 -10.75 -16.35
N ALA A 303 12.72 -9.94 -17.38
CA ALA A 303 12.85 -10.35 -18.79
C ALA A 303 11.61 -11.04 -19.39
N LYS A 304 10.44 -10.89 -18.76
CA LYS A 304 9.14 -11.31 -19.32
C LYS A 304 8.16 -10.15 -19.30
N GLU A 305 7.27 -10.14 -20.28
CA GLU A 305 6.22 -9.12 -20.38
C GLU A 305 5.20 -9.23 -19.24
N MET A 306 4.79 -8.06 -18.72
CA MET A 306 3.60 -7.99 -17.90
C MET A 306 2.36 -8.32 -18.73
N HIS A 307 1.44 -9.05 -18.12
CA HIS A 307 0.24 -9.56 -18.77
C HIS A 307 -0.96 -9.44 -17.83
N VAL A 308 -2.16 -9.71 -18.34
CA VAL A 308 -3.42 -9.56 -17.58
C VAL A 308 -3.48 -10.29 -16.23
N GLY A 309 -2.75 -11.40 -16.06
CA GLY A 309 -2.61 -12.04 -14.74
C GLY A 309 -1.89 -11.17 -13.70
N HIS A 310 -0.84 -10.43 -14.11
CA HIS A 310 -0.14 -9.48 -13.24
C HIS A 310 -1.01 -8.25 -12.98
N LEU A 311 -1.86 -7.84 -13.93
CA LEU A 311 -2.81 -6.75 -13.72
C LEU A 311 -3.72 -7.01 -12.51
N ARG A 312 -4.33 -8.20 -12.41
CA ARG A 312 -5.22 -8.53 -11.28
C ARG A 312 -4.54 -8.36 -9.94
N SER A 313 -3.38 -8.99 -9.77
CA SER A 313 -2.57 -8.84 -8.55
C SER A 313 -2.25 -7.37 -8.29
N THR A 314 -1.83 -6.64 -9.32
CA THR A 314 -1.46 -5.22 -9.25
C THR A 314 -2.61 -4.35 -8.75
N VAL A 315 -3.81 -4.44 -9.36
CA VAL A 315 -4.93 -3.54 -9.03
C VAL A 315 -5.63 -3.93 -7.74
N VAL A 316 -5.79 -5.23 -7.47
CA VAL A 316 -6.42 -5.73 -6.23
C VAL A 316 -5.53 -5.41 -5.03
N GLY A 317 -4.23 -5.68 -5.15
CA GLY A 317 -3.27 -5.41 -4.08
C GLY A 317 -3.14 -3.92 -3.77
N ASP A 318 -3.11 -3.07 -4.80
CA ASP A 318 -3.07 -1.62 -4.62
C ASP A 318 -4.33 -1.07 -3.95
N ALA A 319 -5.53 -1.55 -4.36
CA ALA A 319 -6.78 -1.11 -3.76
C ALA A 319 -6.89 -1.51 -2.27
N ILE A 320 -6.44 -2.72 -1.93
CA ILE A 320 -6.34 -3.17 -0.54
C ILE A 320 -5.36 -2.29 0.24
N ALA A 321 -4.15 -2.07 -0.29
CA ALA A 321 -3.14 -1.24 0.36
C ALA A 321 -3.63 0.20 0.58
N ASN A 322 -4.29 0.81 -0.42
CA ASN A 322 -4.87 2.14 -0.30
C ASN A 322 -5.95 2.20 0.80
N CYS A 323 -6.81 1.19 0.90
CA CYS A 323 -7.81 1.13 1.97
C CYS A 323 -7.14 1.04 3.35
N LEU A 324 -6.17 0.13 3.52
CA LEU A 324 -5.47 -0.07 4.78
C LEU A 324 -4.70 1.19 5.22
N GLU A 325 -4.00 1.86 4.31
CA GLU A 325 -3.33 3.14 4.61
C GLU A 325 -4.32 4.23 5.02
N LEU A 326 -5.40 4.38 4.25
CA LEU A 326 -6.42 5.38 4.51
C LEU A 326 -7.08 5.16 5.89
N ARG A 327 -7.22 3.90 6.30
CA ARG A 327 -7.74 3.48 7.60
C ARG A 327 -6.73 3.69 8.75
N GLY A 328 -5.48 4.03 8.46
CA GLY A 328 -4.45 4.35 9.45
C GLY A 328 -3.51 3.21 9.80
N HIS A 329 -3.47 2.13 9.01
CA HIS A 329 -2.45 1.09 9.15
C HIS A 329 -1.11 1.56 8.58
N ASP A 330 -0.02 1.02 9.10
CA ASP A 330 1.32 1.19 8.54
C ASP A 330 1.55 0.11 7.47
N VAL A 331 1.44 0.49 6.19
CA VAL A 331 1.45 -0.45 5.07
C VAL A 331 2.79 -0.42 4.34
N VAL A 332 3.41 -1.59 4.21
CA VAL A 332 4.59 -1.80 3.36
C VAL A 332 4.16 -2.54 2.10
N ARG A 333 4.19 -1.84 0.97
CA ARG A 333 3.88 -2.38 -0.35
C ARG A 333 5.10 -3.04 -0.97
N GLN A 334 5.09 -4.35 -1.17
CA GLN A 334 6.23 -5.09 -1.73
C GLN A 334 5.91 -5.71 -3.08
N ASN A 335 6.81 -5.48 -4.04
CA ASN A 335 6.83 -6.15 -5.33
C ASN A 335 7.82 -7.33 -5.27
N HIS A 336 7.31 -8.55 -5.13
CA HIS A 336 8.15 -9.75 -5.04
C HIS A 336 8.57 -10.24 -6.43
N VAL A 337 9.36 -9.42 -7.14
CA VAL A 337 9.77 -9.70 -8.52
C VAL A 337 10.61 -10.98 -8.62
N GLY A 338 10.38 -11.73 -9.70
CA GLY A 338 11.17 -12.90 -10.07
C GLY A 338 12.51 -12.51 -10.68
N ASP A 339 13.42 -11.95 -9.86
CA ASP A 339 14.74 -11.46 -10.24
C ASP A 339 15.87 -12.46 -9.96
N TRP A 340 15.54 -13.67 -9.52
CA TRP A 340 16.49 -14.72 -9.25
C TRP A 340 16.03 -16.06 -9.85
N GLY A 341 16.97 -16.86 -10.35
CA GLY A 341 16.65 -18.19 -10.89
C GLY A 341 17.53 -18.63 -12.06
N THR A 342 17.33 -19.88 -12.49
CA THR A 342 18.16 -20.50 -13.54
C THR A 342 17.97 -19.86 -14.92
N GLN A 343 16.84 -19.19 -15.15
CA GLN A 343 16.56 -18.44 -16.38
C GLN A 343 17.58 -17.33 -16.64
N PHE A 344 18.22 -16.78 -15.61
CA PHE A 344 19.26 -15.77 -15.80
C PHE A 344 20.53 -16.35 -16.41
N GLY A 345 20.80 -17.65 -16.23
CA GLY A 345 21.95 -18.30 -16.85
C GLY A 345 21.98 -18.14 -18.36
N MET A 346 20.85 -18.41 -19.03
CA MET A 346 20.75 -18.26 -20.49
C MET A 346 20.82 -16.79 -20.93
N LEU A 347 20.23 -15.86 -20.16
CA LEU A 347 20.31 -14.43 -20.48
C LEU A 347 21.76 -13.93 -20.37
N LEU A 348 22.46 -14.31 -19.30
CA LEU A 348 23.85 -13.93 -19.05
C LEU A 348 24.82 -14.54 -20.05
N ALA A 349 24.59 -15.78 -20.48
CA ALA A 349 25.39 -16.40 -21.55
C ALA A 349 25.11 -15.73 -22.90
N HIS A 350 23.87 -15.29 -23.16
CA HIS A 350 23.54 -14.58 -24.39
C HIS A 350 24.18 -13.20 -24.47
N VAL A 351 24.28 -12.49 -23.33
CA VAL A 351 24.91 -11.18 -23.19
C VAL A 351 26.38 -11.20 -23.63
N GLU A 352 27.08 -12.33 -23.49
CA GLU A 352 28.48 -12.45 -23.93
C GLU A 352 28.65 -12.57 -25.45
N ASP A 353 27.61 -13.04 -26.14
CA ASP A 353 27.69 -13.35 -27.57
C ASP A 353 27.19 -12.21 -28.47
N GLU A 354 26.50 -11.22 -27.90
CA GLU A 354 25.90 -10.10 -28.64
C GLU A 354 26.31 -8.74 -28.08
N GLU A 355 26.29 -7.71 -28.94
CA GLU A 355 26.44 -6.31 -28.53
C GLU A 355 25.21 -5.84 -27.74
N TRP A 356 25.13 -6.29 -26.49
CA TRP A 356 23.96 -6.18 -25.64
C TRP A 356 23.71 -4.74 -25.14
N GLU A 357 24.67 -3.82 -25.33
CA GLU A 357 24.58 -2.39 -24.95
C GLU A 357 23.47 -1.64 -25.71
N SER A 358 22.92 -2.24 -26.77
CA SER A 358 21.84 -1.70 -27.61
C SER A 358 20.48 -2.35 -27.39
N VAL A 359 20.36 -3.32 -26.46
CA VAL A 359 19.12 -4.10 -26.28
C VAL A 359 18.04 -3.22 -25.67
N SER A 360 17.11 -2.79 -26.51
CA SER A 360 15.87 -2.11 -26.10
C SER A 360 14.67 -3.06 -25.98
N ASP A 361 14.76 -4.26 -26.56
CA ASP A 361 13.72 -5.30 -26.52
C ASP A 361 14.21 -6.51 -25.72
N LEU A 362 14.01 -6.46 -24.40
CA LEU A 362 14.44 -7.53 -23.51
C LEU A 362 13.62 -8.82 -23.70
N VAL A 363 12.41 -8.72 -24.24
CA VAL A 363 11.51 -9.84 -24.48
C VAL A 363 11.99 -10.64 -25.69
N GLY A 364 12.33 -9.95 -26.78
CA GLY A 364 13.00 -10.53 -27.94
C GLY A 364 14.31 -11.20 -27.53
N PHE A 365 15.12 -10.51 -26.73
CA PHE A 365 16.38 -11.05 -26.19
C PHE A 365 16.16 -12.34 -25.38
N TYR A 366 15.15 -12.38 -24.51
CA TYR A 366 14.80 -13.59 -23.77
C TYR A 366 14.38 -14.74 -24.69
N ARG A 367 13.54 -14.47 -25.72
CA ARG A 367 13.06 -15.50 -26.65
C ARG A 367 14.21 -16.11 -27.43
N GLU A 368 15.18 -15.30 -27.86
CA GLU A 368 16.36 -15.77 -28.58
C GLU A 368 17.30 -16.58 -27.67
N ALA A 369 17.60 -16.07 -26.47
CA ALA A 369 18.36 -16.82 -25.46
C ALA A 369 17.72 -18.18 -25.15
N LYS A 370 16.38 -18.22 -25.04
CA LYS A 370 15.63 -19.46 -24.81
C LYS A 370 15.71 -20.42 -25.99
N ARG A 371 15.58 -19.91 -27.23
CA ARG A 371 15.73 -20.72 -28.45
C ARG A 371 17.11 -21.38 -28.49
N ARG A 372 18.17 -20.61 -28.23
CA ARG A 372 19.55 -21.12 -28.18
C ARG A 372 19.74 -22.14 -27.07
N PHE A 373 19.22 -21.88 -25.87
CA PHE A 373 19.29 -22.83 -24.75
C PHE A 373 18.67 -24.20 -25.06
N ASP A 374 17.61 -24.22 -25.87
CA ASP A 374 16.92 -25.47 -26.23
C ASP A 374 17.58 -26.19 -27.42
N SER A 375 18.32 -25.48 -28.28
CA SER A 375 18.91 -26.06 -29.51
C SER A 375 20.44 -26.20 -29.53
N ASP A 376 21.17 -25.59 -28.61
CA ASP A 376 22.64 -25.52 -28.58
C ASP A 376 23.19 -26.01 -27.23
N ASP A 377 23.82 -27.20 -27.24
CA ASP A 377 24.37 -27.85 -26.03
C ASP A 377 25.58 -27.11 -25.44
N GLU A 378 26.36 -26.40 -26.25
CA GLU A 378 27.49 -25.59 -25.78
C GLU A 378 26.96 -24.34 -25.06
N PHE A 379 26.00 -23.65 -25.67
CA PHE A 379 25.32 -22.52 -25.04
C PHE A 379 24.63 -22.92 -23.73
N LYS A 380 23.96 -24.08 -23.71
CA LYS A 380 23.31 -24.63 -22.50
C LYS A 380 24.31 -24.90 -21.38
N SER A 381 25.51 -25.35 -21.71
CA SER A 381 26.57 -25.59 -20.74
C SER A 381 27.10 -24.28 -20.14
N ARG A 382 27.36 -23.27 -20.99
CA ARG A 382 27.74 -21.92 -20.53
C ARG A 382 26.65 -21.26 -19.69
N ALA A 383 25.39 -21.41 -20.08
CA ALA A 383 24.25 -20.89 -19.32
C ALA A 383 24.21 -21.48 -17.89
N ARG A 384 24.50 -22.78 -17.73
CA ARG A 384 24.59 -23.42 -16.40
C ARG A 384 25.76 -22.87 -15.58
N GLU A 385 26.92 -22.67 -16.21
CA GLU A 385 28.09 -22.06 -15.56
C GLU A 385 27.80 -20.63 -15.07
N LYS A 386 27.08 -19.83 -15.88
CA LYS A 386 26.68 -18.46 -15.50
C LYS A 386 25.79 -18.42 -14.27
N VAL A 387 24.89 -19.39 -14.08
CA VAL A 387 24.10 -19.49 -12.84
C VAL A 387 25.02 -19.69 -11.63
N VAL A 388 26.02 -20.56 -11.75
CA VAL A 388 26.98 -20.82 -10.66
C VAL A 388 27.81 -19.58 -10.35
N ARG A 389 28.33 -18.89 -11.38
CA ARG A 389 29.08 -17.63 -11.21
C ARG A 389 28.24 -16.54 -10.54
N LEU A 390 26.98 -16.38 -10.97
CA LEU A 390 26.05 -15.42 -10.35
C LEU A 390 25.82 -15.73 -8.87
N GLN A 391 25.58 -17.00 -8.53
CA GLN A 391 25.37 -17.44 -7.14
C GLN A 391 26.63 -17.32 -6.28
N ALA A 392 27.81 -17.44 -6.88
CA ALA A 392 29.11 -17.24 -6.23
C ALA A 392 29.44 -15.75 -6.00
N GLY A 393 28.66 -14.82 -6.55
CA GLY A 393 28.89 -13.39 -6.42
C GLY A 393 29.98 -12.84 -7.34
N ASP A 394 30.23 -13.50 -8.47
CA ASP A 394 31.15 -13.02 -9.50
C ASP A 394 30.78 -11.60 -9.96
N VAL A 395 31.71 -10.66 -9.86
CA VAL A 395 31.46 -9.21 -10.04
C VAL A 395 30.97 -8.88 -11.45
N GLU A 396 31.57 -9.49 -12.47
CA GLU A 396 31.21 -9.26 -13.87
C GLU A 396 29.81 -9.80 -14.17
N THR A 397 29.55 -11.05 -13.78
CA THR A 397 28.26 -11.73 -13.97
C THR A 397 27.15 -11.01 -13.22
N ARG A 398 27.44 -10.53 -12.00
CA ARG A 398 26.50 -9.73 -11.20
C ARG A 398 26.21 -8.38 -11.85
N GLY A 399 27.23 -7.71 -12.37
CA GLY A 399 27.06 -6.45 -13.10
C GLY A 399 26.18 -6.60 -14.35
N ALA A 400 26.30 -7.71 -15.08
CA ALA A 400 25.40 -8.02 -16.19
C ALA A 400 23.96 -8.31 -15.74
N TRP A 401 23.79 -9.07 -14.65
CA TRP A 401 22.47 -9.36 -14.05
C TRP A 401 21.76 -8.07 -13.61
N GLU A 402 22.46 -7.16 -12.90
CA GLU A 402 21.90 -5.89 -12.43
C GLU A 402 21.37 -5.04 -13.58
N ARG A 403 22.05 -5.05 -14.73
CA ARG A 403 21.64 -4.30 -15.92
C ARG A 403 20.42 -4.93 -16.61
N ILE A 404 20.35 -6.25 -16.72
CA ILE A 404 19.15 -6.96 -17.19
C ILE A 404 17.94 -6.60 -16.32
N CYS A 405 18.11 -6.65 -14.99
CA CYS A 405 17.06 -6.26 -14.05
C CYS A 405 16.66 -4.80 -14.24
N ALA A 406 17.62 -3.88 -14.37
CA ALA A 406 17.35 -2.45 -14.59
C ALA A 406 16.52 -2.18 -15.85
N LEU A 407 16.77 -2.90 -16.95
CA LEU A 407 15.98 -2.76 -18.18
C LEU A 407 14.51 -3.21 -17.98
N SER A 408 14.28 -4.34 -17.31
CA SER A 408 12.90 -4.76 -16.97
C SER A 408 12.19 -3.75 -16.07
N ARG A 409 12.91 -3.16 -15.10
CA ARG A 409 12.36 -2.17 -14.18
C ARG A 409 11.83 -0.94 -14.91
N ILE A 410 12.53 -0.46 -15.94
CA ILE A 410 12.06 0.68 -16.75
C ILE A 410 10.68 0.38 -17.35
N GLU A 411 10.50 -0.80 -17.94
CA GLU A 411 9.20 -1.19 -18.52
C GLU A 411 8.11 -1.34 -17.46
N PHE A 412 8.44 -1.91 -16.30
CA PHE A 412 7.49 -2.07 -15.20
C PHE A 412 7.07 -0.71 -14.62
N ASP A 413 8.02 0.19 -14.41
CA ASP A 413 7.80 1.54 -13.88
C ASP A 413 6.91 2.37 -14.81
N GLU A 414 7.07 2.25 -16.13
CA GLU A 414 6.16 2.87 -17.10
C GLU A 414 4.71 2.40 -16.91
N ILE A 415 4.51 1.08 -16.74
CA ILE A 415 3.18 0.49 -16.50
C ILE A 415 2.63 0.93 -15.15
N TYR A 416 3.44 0.90 -14.08
CA TYR A 416 3.02 1.33 -12.74
C TYR A 416 2.66 2.81 -12.71
N ALA A 417 3.47 3.68 -13.31
CA ALA A 417 3.18 5.11 -13.42
C ALA A 417 1.89 5.38 -14.21
N ARG A 418 1.65 4.59 -15.27
CA ARG A 418 0.41 4.69 -16.05
C ARG A 418 -0.82 4.31 -15.24
N LEU A 419 -0.74 3.23 -14.46
CA LEU A 419 -1.80 2.71 -13.59
C LEU A 419 -1.95 3.46 -12.26
N GLY A 420 -1.03 4.38 -11.94
CA GLY A 420 -1.00 5.12 -10.68
C GLY A 420 -0.57 4.27 -9.46
N ILE A 421 0.23 3.23 -9.69
CA ILE A 421 0.64 2.26 -8.65
C ILE A 421 1.92 2.74 -7.98
N ARG A 422 1.96 2.65 -6.65
CA ARG A 422 3.14 2.93 -5.83
C ARG A 422 3.57 1.62 -5.18
N ILE A 423 4.73 1.07 -5.52
CA ILE A 423 5.17 -0.22 -4.96
C ILE A 423 6.69 -0.26 -4.84
N GLU A 424 7.21 -0.93 -3.82
CA GLU A 424 8.66 -1.05 -3.59
C GLU A 424 9.17 -2.42 -4.01
N GLU A 425 10.21 -2.47 -4.85
CA GLU A 425 10.80 -3.73 -5.30
C GLU A 425 11.56 -4.45 -4.18
N ARG A 426 11.13 -5.70 -3.89
CA ARG A 426 11.80 -6.63 -2.97
C ARG A 426 11.76 -8.04 -3.56
N GLY A 427 12.54 -8.22 -4.63
CA GLY A 427 12.65 -9.46 -5.39
C GLY A 427 13.25 -10.63 -4.61
N GLU A 428 13.12 -11.82 -5.20
CA GLU A 428 13.65 -13.09 -4.68
C GLU A 428 15.14 -13.02 -4.28
N SER A 429 15.95 -12.27 -5.04
CA SER A 429 17.38 -12.09 -4.79
C SER A 429 17.69 -11.52 -3.40
N THR A 430 16.76 -10.73 -2.83
CA THR A 430 16.88 -10.12 -1.49
C THR A 430 17.08 -11.17 -0.41
N TYR A 431 16.47 -12.35 -0.56
CA TYR A 431 16.40 -13.38 0.47
C TYR A 431 17.46 -14.47 0.30
N GLN A 432 18.31 -14.38 -0.72
CA GLN A 432 19.26 -15.43 -1.11
C GLN A 432 20.17 -15.87 0.05
N SER A 433 20.66 -14.91 0.83
CA SER A 433 21.57 -15.17 1.96
C SER A 433 20.87 -15.92 3.11
N MET A 434 19.54 -15.86 3.19
CA MET A 434 18.73 -16.46 4.24
C MET A 434 18.36 -17.93 3.95
N LEU A 435 18.33 -18.34 2.67
CA LEU A 435 17.77 -19.62 2.24
C LEU A 435 18.43 -20.82 2.93
N ARG A 436 19.77 -20.85 2.98
CA ARG A 436 20.54 -21.89 3.68
C ARG A 436 20.17 -21.98 5.16
N GLY A 437 20.01 -20.83 5.82
CA GLY A 437 19.63 -20.75 7.23
C GLY A 437 18.23 -21.28 7.49
N VAL A 438 17.28 -21.00 6.59
CA VAL A 438 15.91 -21.52 6.66
C VAL A 438 15.92 -23.05 6.54
N VAL A 439 16.56 -23.61 5.50
CA VAL A 439 16.62 -25.07 5.32
C VAL A 439 17.28 -25.76 6.51
N ARG A 440 18.42 -25.22 6.98
CA ARG A 440 19.09 -25.74 8.17
C ARG A 440 18.18 -25.72 9.40
N SER A 441 17.51 -24.60 9.65
CA SER A 441 16.60 -24.48 10.80
C SER A 441 15.45 -25.48 10.74
N LEU A 442 14.94 -25.81 9.56
CA LEU A 442 13.87 -26.80 9.40
C LEU A 442 14.36 -28.22 9.68
N ARG A 443 15.58 -28.55 9.24
CA ARG A 443 16.21 -29.86 9.51
C ARG A 443 16.55 -30.02 10.99
N ASP A 444 17.18 -29.01 11.60
CA ASP A 444 17.60 -29.05 13.00
C ASP A 444 16.40 -29.22 13.95
N LYS A 445 15.21 -28.77 13.53
CA LYS A 445 13.94 -28.96 14.27
C LYS A 445 13.20 -30.25 13.93
N GLY A 446 13.72 -31.07 13.01
CA GLY A 446 13.08 -32.31 12.55
C GLY A 446 11.83 -32.10 11.69
N ILE A 447 11.59 -30.88 11.21
CA ILE A 447 10.43 -30.54 10.36
C ILE A 447 10.70 -30.96 8.91
N ALA A 448 11.93 -30.78 8.44
CA ALA A 448 12.33 -31.19 7.09
C ALA A 448 13.17 -32.47 7.12
N VAL A 449 12.90 -33.36 6.17
CA VAL A 449 13.57 -34.66 5.99
C VAL A 449 14.15 -34.78 4.59
N GLU A 450 15.13 -35.67 4.44
CA GLU A 450 15.67 -36.03 3.12
C GLU A 450 14.79 -37.13 2.48
N SER A 451 14.45 -36.97 1.21
CA SER A 451 13.69 -37.92 0.40
C SER A 451 14.18 -37.86 -1.04
N ASP A 452 14.63 -38.98 -1.58
CA ASP A 452 15.17 -39.10 -2.96
C ASP A 452 16.25 -38.04 -3.28
N GLY A 453 17.11 -37.76 -2.30
CA GLY A 453 18.18 -36.75 -2.39
C GLY A 453 17.70 -35.29 -2.30
N ALA A 454 16.40 -35.02 -2.31
CA ALA A 454 15.83 -33.71 -2.05
C ALA A 454 15.53 -33.52 -0.56
N ILE A 455 15.43 -32.27 -0.12
CA ILE A 455 14.98 -31.92 1.23
C ILE A 455 13.55 -31.42 1.15
N ILE A 456 12.66 -32.09 1.88
CA ILE A 456 11.22 -31.86 1.85
C ILE A 456 10.65 -31.66 3.25
N VAL A 457 9.53 -30.96 3.36
CA VAL A 457 8.66 -31.03 4.54
C VAL A 457 7.56 -32.06 4.27
N PRO A 458 7.41 -33.11 5.10
CA PRO A 458 6.43 -34.17 4.91
C PRO A 458 5.01 -33.71 5.22
N GLY A 459 4.02 -34.53 4.84
CA GLY A 459 2.59 -34.19 4.87
C GLY A 459 2.08 -33.96 3.45
N ASP A 460 1.71 -32.72 3.13
CA ASP A 460 1.59 -32.25 1.75
C ASP A 460 2.99 -31.80 1.28
N PRO A 461 3.72 -32.62 0.50
CA PRO A 461 5.17 -32.50 0.39
C PRO A 461 5.57 -31.15 -0.22
N LEU A 462 6.33 -30.38 0.57
CA LEU A 462 6.90 -29.10 0.15
C LEU A 462 8.40 -29.28 -0.06
N ILE A 463 8.85 -29.25 -1.31
CA ILE A 463 10.28 -29.40 -1.64
C ILE A 463 10.98 -28.06 -1.39
N ILE A 464 11.85 -28.00 -0.38
CA ILE A 464 12.60 -26.80 0.01
C ILE A 464 14.03 -26.79 -0.56
N GLN A 465 14.58 -27.95 -0.91
CA GLN A 465 15.85 -28.04 -1.63
C GLN A 465 15.83 -29.24 -2.58
N LYS A 466 16.22 -29.04 -3.83
CA LYS A 466 16.34 -30.11 -4.84
C LYS A 466 17.57 -30.98 -4.58
N SER A 467 17.64 -32.13 -5.25
CA SER A 467 18.78 -33.06 -5.19
C SER A 467 20.09 -32.49 -5.74
N ASP A 468 20.01 -31.49 -6.62
CA ASP A 468 21.17 -30.72 -7.10
C ASP A 468 21.63 -29.64 -6.11
N GLY A 469 21.01 -29.55 -4.92
CA GLY A 469 21.29 -28.55 -3.90
C GLY A 469 20.64 -27.19 -4.14
N GLY A 470 19.93 -26.98 -5.26
CA GLY A 470 19.23 -25.73 -5.56
C GLY A 470 17.99 -25.51 -4.69
N PHE A 471 17.73 -24.26 -4.32
CA PHE A 471 16.53 -23.86 -3.59
C PHE A 471 15.33 -23.69 -4.53
N ASN A 472 14.12 -23.82 -3.97
CA ASN A 472 12.85 -23.61 -4.66
C ASN A 472 12.12 -22.38 -4.09
N TYR A 473 11.03 -21.97 -4.77
CA TYR A 473 10.15 -20.87 -4.35
C TYR A 473 9.69 -21.00 -2.88
N ALA A 474 9.34 -22.20 -2.42
CA ALA A 474 8.95 -22.45 -1.03
C ALA A 474 9.98 -21.94 -0.02
N THR A 475 11.27 -22.09 -0.30
CA THR A 475 12.35 -21.64 0.60
C THR A 475 12.49 -20.13 0.56
N THR A 476 12.32 -19.53 -0.61
CA THR A 476 12.29 -18.07 -0.77
C THR A 476 11.11 -17.47 -0.02
N ASP A 477 9.91 -18.04 -0.14
CA ASP A 477 8.71 -17.54 0.54
C ASP A 477 8.80 -17.67 2.07
N LEU A 478 9.37 -18.77 2.57
CA LEU A 478 9.65 -18.94 3.99
C LEU A 478 10.67 -17.91 4.50
N ALA A 479 11.71 -17.64 3.71
CA ALA A 479 12.69 -16.60 4.04
C ALA A 479 12.08 -15.20 3.98
N ALA A 480 11.22 -14.91 3.00
CA ALA A 480 10.51 -13.65 2.87
C ALA A 480 9.55 -13.41 4.04
N ALA A 481 8.78 -14.42 4.45
CA ALA A 481 7.92 -14.33 5.64
C ALA A 481 8.72 -14.05 6.93
N ALA A 482 9.88 -14.73 7.09
CA ALA A 482 10.78 -14.47 8.21
C ALA A 482 11.38 -13.05 8.15
N TYR A 483 11.76 -12.58 6.97
CA TYR A 483 12.27 -11.22 6.76
C TYR A 483 11.22 -10.18 7.12
N ARG A 484 10.00 -10.29 6.57
CA ARG A 484 8.90 -9.35 6.79
C ARG A 484 8.54 -9.22 8.27
N THR A 485 8.55 -10.32 9.00
CA THR A 485 8.24 -10.29 10.44
C THR A 485 9.41 -9.81 11.31
N ARG A 486 10.65 -10.16 10.98
CA ARG A 486 11.82 -9.85 11.83
C ARG A 486 12.50 -8.53 11.51
N ARG A 487 12.49 -8.11 10.24
CA ARG A 487 13.13 -6.87 9.78
C ARG A 487 12.13 -5.75 9.66
N LEU A 488 10.95 -6.03 9.13
CA LEU A 488 9.90 -5.01 8.99
C LEU A 488 8.99 -4.95 10.21
N ASN A 489 9.03 -5.91 11.13
CA ASN A 489 8.12 -5.98 12.29
C ASN A 489 6.63 -6.04 11.90
N ALA A 490 6.34 -6.62 10.73
CA ALA A 490 4.97 -6.77 10.26
C ALA A 490 4.21 -7.82 11.08
N THR A 491 2.99 -7.48 11.47
CA THR A 491 2.08 -8.35 12.24
C THR A 491 1.08 -9.06 11.35
N ARG A 492 0.85 -8.56 10.13
CA ARG A 492 -0.06 -9.13 9.12
C ARG A 492 0.63 -9.12 7.75
N LEU A 493 0.65 -10.27 7.07
CA LEU A 493 1.24 -10.43 5.74
C LEU A 493 0.15 -10.87 4.75
N LEU A 494 -0.08 -10.06 3.73
CA LEU A 494 -1.06 -10.30 2.68
C LEU A 494 -0.35 -10.69 1.38
N TYR A 495 -0.72 -11.85 0.81
CA TYR A 495 -0.13 -12.38 -0.42
C TYR A 495 -1.18 -12.38 -1.53
N VAL A 496 -1.09 -11.43 -2.46
CA VAL A 496 -2.09 -11.22 -3.53
C VAL A 496 -1.67 -11.96 -4.79
N THR A 497 -2.07 -13.23 -4.89
CA THR A 497 -1.64 -14.14 -5.95
C THR A 497 -2.79 -14.91 -6.58
N ASP A 498 -2.53 -15.57 -7.70
CA ASP A 498 -3.52 -16.40 -8.40
C ASP A 498 -4.04 -17.53 -7.49
N ALA A 499 -5.34 -17.85 -7.58
CA ALA A 499 -5.98 -18.88 -6.78
C ALA A 499 -5.31 -20.27 -6.91
N GLY A 500 -4.62 -20.55 -8.02
CA GLY A 500 -3.84 -21.77 -8.23
C GLY A 500 -2.67 -21.92 -7.25
N GLN A 501 -2.21 -20.85 -6.60
CA GLN A 501 -1.14 -20.90 -5.59
C GLN A 501 -1.65 -21.16 -4.17
N ALA A 502 -2.96 -21.36 -3.97
CA ALA A 502 -3.54 -21.52 -2.63
C ALA A 502 -2.94 -22.70 -1.84
N ARG A 503 -2.68 -23.83 -2.49
CA ARG A 503 -2.07 -24.99 -1.82
C ARG A 503 -0.64 -24.69 -1.37
N HIS A 504 0.13 -24.01 -2.21
CA HIS A 504 1.51 -23.62 -1.91
C HIS A 504 1.58 -22.71 -0.68
N PHE A 505 0.80 -21.61 -0.67
CA PHE A 505 0.80 -20.69 0.46
C PHE A 505 0.25 -21.31 1.74
N LYS A 506 -0.75 -22.19 1.66
CA LYS A 506 -1.24 -22.94 2.81
C LYS A 506 -0.11 -23.74 3.48
N GLU A 507 0.71 -24.45 2.71
CA GLU A 507 1.83 -25.21 3.26
C GLU A 507 2.97 -24.30 3.74
N VAL A 508 3.31 -23.24 2.99
CA VAL A 508 4.32 -22.25 3.42
C VAL A 508 3.92 -21.63 4.77
N PHE A 509 2.66 -21.24 4.96
CA PHE A 509 2.20 -20.63 6.21
C PHE A 509 2.22 -21.61 7.37
N ARG A 510 1.79 -22.86 7.15
CA ARG A 510 1.88 -23.93 8.15
C ARG A 510 3.34 -24.12 8.59
N VAL A 511 4.25 -24.27 7.63
CA VAL A 511 5.68 -24.49 7.90
C VAL A 511 6.31 -23.28 8.58
N ALA A 512 5.98 -22.06 8.15
CA ALA A 512 6.48 -20.83 8.77
C ALA A 512 6.11 -20.75 10.26
N LYS A 513 4.89 -21.16 10.62
CA LYS A 513 4.38 -21.20 11.99
C LYS A 513 5.01 -22.33 12.81
N GLU A 514 4.98 -23.55 12.30
CA GLU A 514 5.53 -24.75 12.95
C GLU A 514 7.02 -24.59 13.24
N ALA A 515 7.75 -24.01 12.29
CA ALA A 515 9.18 -23.75 12.42
C ALA A 515 9.51 -22.51 13.26
N GLY A 516 8.51 -21.76 13.75
CA GLY A 516 8.73 -20.50 14.46
C GLY A 516 9.55 -19.49 13.64
N LEU A 517 9.41 -19.51 12.31
CA LEU A 517 10.05 -18.54 11.43
C LEU A 517 9.39 -17.17 11.59
N VAL A 518 8.07 -17.17 11.82
CA VAL A 518 7.25 -16.01 12.16
C VAL A 518 6.72 -16.13 13.60
N PRO A 519 6.41 -15.02 14.28
CA PRO A 519 5.72 -15.04 15.57
C PRO A 519 4.37 -15.79 15.54
N PRO A 520 3.94 -16.44 16.64
CA PRO A 520 2.68 -17.20 16.69
C PRO A 520 1.44 -16.39 16.34
N ASN A 521 1.41 -15.11 16.71
CA ASN A 521 0.27 -14.21 16.50
C ASN A 521 0.31 -13.45 15.15
N THR A 522 1.32 -13.69 14.29
CA THR A 522 1.35 -13.05 12.96
C THR A 522 0.22 -13.57 12.07
N GLU A 523 -0.56 -12.70 11.47
CA GLU A 523 -1.57 -13.07 10.48
C GLU A 523 -0.88 -13.32 9.13
N LEU A 524 -1.10 -14.50 8.54
CA LEU A 524 -0.60 -14.88 7.22
C LEU A 524 -1.79 -15.19 6.33
N GLU A 525 -2.05 -14.35 5.33
CA GLU A 525 -3.27 -14.43 4.53
C GLU A 525 -2.92 -14.51 3.04
N HIS A 526 -3.45 -15.55 2.40
CA HIS A 526 -3.47 -15.63 0.95
C HIS A 526 -4.72 -14.90 0.47
N VAL A 527 -4.53 -13.95 -0.44
CA VAL A 527 -5.58 -13.14 -1.06
C VAL A 527 -5.73 -13.61 -2.51
N PRO A 528 -6.40 -14.76 -2.75
CA PRO A 528 -6.50 -15.34 -4.08
C PRO A 528 -7.34 -14.48 -5.02
N PHE A 529 -6.98 -14.49 -6.30
CA PHE A 529 -7.85 -14.03 -7.39
C PHE A 529 -8.04 -15.09 -8.48
N GLY A 530 -9.18 -15.04 -9.16
CA GLY A 530 -9.52 -15.92 -10.29
C GLY A 530 -8.87 -15.48 -11.62
N LEU A 531 -9.14 -16.22 -12.70
CA LEU A 531 -8.57 -15.97 -14.02
C LEU A 531 -9.31 -14.88 -14.79
N VAL A 532 -8.55 -14.12 -15.59
CA VAL A 532 -9.09 -13.31 -16.70
C VAL A 532 -9.37 -14.23 -17.88
N GLN A 533 -10.62 -14.24 -18.33
CA GLN A 533 -11.12 -15.11 -19.39
C GLN A 533 -11.43 -14.32 -20.67
N GLY A 534 -11.24 -14.97 -21.82
CA GLY A 534 -11.82 -14.53 -23.09
C GLY A 534 -13.31 -14.88 -23.19
N GLU A 535 -13.90 -14.54 -24.32
CA GLU A 535 -15.32 -14.85 -24.60
C GLU A 535 -15.59 -16.37 -24.56
N ASP A 536 -14.60 -17.16 -24.96
CA ASP A 536 -14.58 -18.63 -24.97
C ASP A 536 -14.52 -19.28 -23.57
N GLY A 537 -14.39 -18.47 -22.50
CA GLY A 537 -14.29 -18.95 -21.13
C GLY A 537 -12.94 -19.57 -20.78
N LYS A 538 -11.92 -19.47 -21.65
CA LYS A 538 -10.54 -19.89 -21.37
C LYS A 538 -9.70 -18.68 -21.00
N LYS A 539 -8.46 -18.92 -20.55
CA LYS A 539 -7.49 -17.87 -20.21
C LYS A 539 -7.39 -16.86 -21.35
N PHE A 540 -7.51 -15.58 -21.02
CA PHE A 540 -7.52 -14.49 -21.99
C PHE A 540 -6.22 -14.48 -22.80
N LYS A 541 -6.38 -14.51 -24.12
CA LYS A 541 -5.32 -14.63 -25.12
C LYS A 541 -5.65 -13.77 -26.34
N THR A 542 -4.62 -13.40 -27.09
CA THR A 542 -4.77 -12.72 -28.39
C THR A 542 -5.44 -13.66 -29.41
N ARG A 543 -5.87 -13.11 -30.56
CA ARG A 543 -6.39 -13.91 -31.68
C ARG A 543 -5.38 -14.94 -32.23
N SER A 544 -4.08 -14.70 -32.04
CA SER A 544 -3.00 -15.63 -32.38
C SER A 544 -2.75 -16.71 -31.31
N GLY A 545 -3.43 -16.64 -30.15
CA GLY A 545 -3.28 -17.59 -29.04
C GLY A 545 -2.16 -17.27 -28.05
N GLU A 546 -1.50 -16.12 -28.23
CA GLU A 546 -0.44 -15.59 -27.35
C GLU A 546 -1.02 -14.86 -26.14
N THR A 547 -0.18 -14.61 -25.15
CA THR A 547 -0.58 -13.86 -23.95
C THR A 547 -0.73 -12.39 -24.30
N VAL A 548 -1.83 -11.75 -23.85
CA VAL A 548 -2.06 -10.32 -24.08
C VAL A 548 -1.13 -9.50 -23.20
N ARG A 549 -0.35 -8.62 -23.83
CA ARG A 549 0.54 -7.66 -23.18
C ARG A 549 -0.27 -6.59 -22.46
N LEU A 550 0.14 -6.26 -21.25
CA LEU A 550 -0.59 -5.28 -20.45
C LEU A 550 -0.54 -3.89 -21.09
N LYS A 551 0.61 -3.48 -21.64
CA LYS A 551 0.77 -2.21 -22.35
C LYS A 551 -0.26 -2.03 -23.48
N ASP A 552 -0.33 -3.01 -24.38
CA ASP A 552 -1.27 -3.02 -25.53
C ASP A 552 -2.73 -2.92 -25.06
N LEU A 553 -3.08 -3.58 -23.95
CA LEU A 553 -4.42 -3.52 -23.38
C LEU A 553 -4.78 -2.12 -22.85
N LEU A 554 -3.83 -1.45 -22.19
CA LEU A 554 -4.02 -0.09 -21.68
C LEU A 554 -4.11 0.92 -22.84
N ASP A 555 -3.28 0.75 -23.88
CA ASP A 555 -3.34 1.56 -25.10
C ASP A 555 -4.72 1.49 -25.77
N GLU A 556 -5.24 0.28 -25.95
CA GLU A 556 -6.57 0.05 -26.53
C GLU A 556 -7.70 0.64 -25.65
N ALA A 557 -7.59 0.54 -24.32
CA ALA A 557 -8.57 1.11 -23.39
C ALA A 557 -8.66 2.64 -23.52
N GLU A 558 -7.51 3.31 -23.58
CA GLU A 558 -7.43 4.76 -23.72
C GLU A 558 -7.85 5.21 -25.11
N ALA A 559 -7.47 4.51 -26.17
CA ALA A 559 -7.88 4.82 -27.53
C ALA A 559 -9.41 4.81 -27.68
N ARG A 560 -10.08 3.77 -27.15
CA ARG A 560 -11.55 3.69 -27.15
C ARG A 560 -12.21 4.75 -26.28
N ALA A 561 -11.59 5.11 -25.16
CA ALA A 561 -12.08 6.19 -24.31
C ALA A 561 -11.97 7.56 -25.02
N ALA A 562 -10.87 7.79 -25.76
CA ALA A 562 -10.63 9.03 -26.50
C ALA A 562 -11.66 9.28 -27.62
N GLU A 563 -12.22 8.23 -28.23
CA GLU A 563 -13.32 8.36 -29.20
C GLU A 563 -14.56 9.05 -28.62
N ARG A 564 -14.76 8.98 -27.30
CA ARG A 564 -15.91 9.56 -26.60
C ARG A 564 -15.57 10.86 -25.88
N ASN A 565 -14.44 10.88 -25.18
CA ASN A 565 -13.97 12.06 -24.47
C ASN A 565 -12.43 12.14 -24.55
N PRO A 566 -11.88 12.92 -25.50
CA PRO A 566 -10.44 13.05 -25.68
C PRO A 566 -9.71 13.62 -24.46
N ASP A 567 -10.34 14.54 -23.73
CA ASP A 567 -9.71 15.29 -22.63
C ASP A 567 -9.57 14.47 -21.35
N ALA A 568 -10.41 13.44 -21.18
CA ALA A 568 -10.40 12.52 -20.03
C ALA A 568 -10.16 11.05 -20.43
N ALA A 569 -9.58 10.82 -21.62
CA ALA A 569 -9.39 9.48 -22.18
C ALA A 569 -8.58 8.55 -21.27
N ARG A 570 -7.54 9.09 -20.62
CA ARG A 570 -6.69 8.34 -19.71
C ARG A 570 -7.44 7.93 -18.45
N GLU A 571 -8.11 8.86 -17.80
CA GLU A 571 -8.87 8.64 -16.57
C GLU A 571 -10.01 7.64 -16.79
N ILE A 572 -10.74 7.78 -17.90
CA ILE A 572 -11.82 6.86 -18.29
C ILE A 572 -11.25 5.48 -18.65
N GLY A 573 -10.25 5.41 -19.52
CA GLY A 573 -9.69 4.16 -20.04
C GLY A 573 -9.03 3.32 -18.94
N ILE A 574 -8.09 3.92 -18.20
CA ILE A 574 -7.40 3.25 -17.09
C ILE A 574 -8.37 2.94 -15.95
N GLY A 575 -9.26 3.89 -15.62
CA GLY A 575 -10.30 3.69 -14.62
C GLY A 575 -11.20 2.49 -14.95
N ALA A 576 -11.62 2.36 -16.22
CA ALA A 576 -12.45 1.24 -16.67
C ALA A 576 -11.75 -0.11 -16.52
N VAL A 577 -10.46 -0.19 -16.87
CA VAL A 577 -9.66 -1.43 -16.70
C VAL A 577 -9.56 -1.82 -15.22
N LYS A 578 -9.26 -0.87 -14.33
CA LYS A 578 -9.16 -1.13 -12.88
C LYS A 578 -10.52 -1.52 -12.29
N TYR A 579 -11.56 -0.73 -12.55
CA TYR A 579 -12.88 -0.93 -11.96
C TYR A 579 -13.54 -2.23 -12.44
N ALA A 580 -13.35 -2.63 -13.70
CA ALA A 580 -13.90 -3.88 -14.20
C ALA A 580 -13.38 -5.11 -13.47
N ASP A 581 -12.15 -5.07 -12.98
CA ASP A 581 -11.59 -6.12 -12.12
C ASP A 581 -12.11 -5.98 -10.68
N LEU A 582 -12.00 -4.78 -10.12
CA LEU A 582 -12.30 -4.50 -8.71
C LEU A 582 -13.79 -4.63 -8.35
N SER A 583 -14.70 -4.40 -9.30
CA SER A 583 -16.17 -4.50 -9.10
C SER A 583 -16.68 -5.93 -9.02
N LEU A 584 -15.83 -6.93 -9.27
CA LEU A 584 -16.18 -8.34 -9.16
C LEU A 584 -15.50 -8.96 -7.95
N ASN A 585 -16.13 -9.99 -7.38
CA ASN A 585 -15.45 -10.78 -6.34
C ASN A 585 -14.11 -11.29 -6.88
N ARG A 586 -13.01 -10.96 -6.19
CA ARG A 586 -11.65 -11.29 -6.63
C ARG A 586 -11.47 -12.78 -6.93
N GLU A 587 -12.12 -13.66 -6.18
CA GLU A 587 -12.01 -15.13 -6.35
C GLU A 587 -12.70 -15.64 -7.62
N SER A 588 -13.63 -14.87 -8.17
CA SER A 588 -14.32 -15.24 -9.41
C SER A 588 -13.41 -15.09 -10.62
N ASN A 589 -13.57 -15.98 -11.58
CA ASN A 589 -13.11 -15.76 -12.94
C ASN A 589 -14.00 -14.69 -13.59
N TYR A 590 -13.44 -13.84 -14.45
CA TYR A 590 -14.24 -12.86 -15.19
C TYR A 590 -13.90 -12.83 -16.67
N LYS A 591 -14.92 -12.54 -17.49
CA LYS A 591 -14.76 -12.38 -18.94
C LYS A 591 -14.42 -10.94 -19.28
N PHE A 592 -13.25 -10.73 -19.88
CA PHE A 592 -12.79 -9.41 -20.29
C PHE A 592 -13.61 -8.90 -21.49
N SER A 593 -14.09 -7.65 -21.41
CA SER A 593 -14.85 -6.99 -22.49
C SER A 593 -14.72 -5.47 -22.40
N PHE A 594 -14.10 -4.86 -23.41
CA PHE A 594 -13.97 -3.40 -23.51
C PHE A 594 -15.34 -2.71 -23.52
N ASP A 595 -16.29 -3.25 -24.29
CA ASP A 595 -17.62 -2.64 -24.44
C ASP A 595 -18.38 -2.58 -23.11
N LYS A 596 -18.25 -3.62 -22.28
CA LYS A 596 -18.86 -3.64 -20.94
C LYS A 596 -18.18 -2.67 -19.98
N MET A 597 -16.84 -2.69 -19.88
CA MET A 597 -16.14 -1.84 -18.92
C MET A 597 -16.19 -0.35 -19.25
N LEU A 598 -16.27 0.00 -20.55
CA LEU A 598 -16.41 1.37 -21.02
C LEU A 598 -17.89 1.79 -21.16
N SER A 599 -18.85 1.00 -20.70
CA SER A 599 -20.26 1.38 -20.72
C SER A 599 -20.52 2.59 -19.80
N LEU A 600 -21.40 3.51 -20.25
CA LEU A 600 -21.90 4.61 -19.42
C LEU A 600 -23.08 4.18 -18.52
N THR A 601 -23.52 2.92 -18.65
CA THR A 601 -24.61 2.35 -17.85
C THR A 601 -24.11 1.13 -17.07
N GLY A 602 -24.68 0.95 -15.88
CA GLY A 602 -24.30 -0.12 -14.96
C GLY A 602 -23.13 0.25 -14.05
N ASN A 603 -22.66 -0.73 -13.29
CA ASN A 603 -21.61 -0.56 -12.29
C ASN A 603 -20.23 -0.51 -12.99
N THR A 604 -19.87 0.64 -13.54
CA THR A 604 -18.65 0.86 -14.36
C THR A 604 -17.93 2.15 -13.99
N ALA A 605 -16.62 2.24 -14.26
CA ALA A 605 -15.85 3.47 -13.99
C ALA A 605 -16.40 4.69 -14.73
N PRO A 606 -16.76 4.64 -16.04
CA PRO A 606 -17.31 5.81 -16.72
C PRO A 606 -18.59 6.33 -16.06
N TYR A 607 -19.47 5.43 -15.60
CA TYR A 607 -20.68 5.81 -14.87
C TYR A 607 -20.35 6.48 -13.53
N MET A 608 -19.39 5.93 -12.78
CA MET A 608 -18.97 6.50 -11.50
C MET A 608 -18.30 7.87 -11.66
N LEU A 609 -17.40 8.01 -12.64
CA LEU A 609 -16.73 9.27 -12.95
C LEU A 609 -17.72 10.34 -13.40
N TYR A 610 -18.68 9.98 -14.27
CA TYR A 610 -19.75 10.89 -14.68
C TYR A 610 -20.63 11.31 -13.50
N SER A 611 -20.99 10.37 -12.62
CA SER A 611 -21.78 10.67 -11.43
C SER A 611 -21.06 11.66 -10.51
N TYR A 612 -19.76 11.47 -10.28
CA TYR A 612 -18.93 12.41 -9.51
C TYR A 612 -18.86 13.79 -10.16
N ALA A 613 -18.54 13.88 -11.46
CA ALA A 613 -18.47 15.14 -12.19
C ALA A 613 -19.82 15.89 -12.19
N ARG A 614 -20.94 15.17 -12.30
CA ARG A 614 -22.29 15.75 -12.23
C ARG A 614 -22.55 16.41 -10.86
N ILE A 615 -22.15 15.75 -9.77
CA ILE A 615 -22.32 16.30 -8.42
C ILE A 615 -21.47 17.56 -8.25
N ASN A 616 -20.21 17.56 -8.71
CA ASN A 616 -19.36 18.74 -8.66
C ASN A 616 -19.93 19.90 -9.49
N GLY A 617 -20.52 19.62 -10.64
CA GLY A 617 -21.23 20.63 -11.45
C GLY A 617 -22.49 21.20 -10.77
N ILE A 618 -23.15 20.43 -9.90
CA ILE A 618 -24.24 20.92 -9.05
C ILE A 618 -23.66 21.83 -7.96
N GLN A 619 -22.61 21.39 -7.26
CA GLN A 619 -21.97 22.16 -6.20
C GLN A 619 -21.42 23.49 -6.69
N SER A 620 -20.82 23.55 -7.89
CA SER A 620 -20.30 24.81 -8.43
C SER A 620 -21.40 25.87 -8.60
N LYS A 621 -22.64 25.47 -8.88
CA LYS A 621 -23.78 26.38 -8.99
C LYS A 621 -24.31 26.84 -7.63
N LEU A 622 -24.02 26.08 -6.58
CA LEU A 622 -24.39 26.43 -5.21
C LEU A 622 -23.39 27.39 -4.56
N LEU A 623 -22.15 27.45 -5.06
CA LEU A 623 -21.12 28.38 -4.57
C LEU A 623 -21.37 29.83 -4.98
N ASP A 624 -22.15 30.05 -6.04
CA ASP A 624 -22.58 31.39 -6.48
C ASP A 624 -23.74 31.95 -5.64
N ASP A 625 -24.42 31.08 -4.90
CA ASP A 625 -25.43 31.46 -3.92
C ASP A 625 -24.75 31.58 -2.54
N ASP A 626 -25.03 32.65 -1.80
CA ASP A 626 -24.66 32.80 -0.39
C ASP A 626 -25.32 31.68 0.46
N VAL A 627 -24.80 30.45 0.41
CA VAL A 627 -25.18 29.35 1.31
C VAL A 627 -24.59 29.65 2.68
N VAL A 628 -25.19 30.63 3.31
CA VAL A 628 -24.90 31.11 4.65
C VAL A 628 -25.70 30.23 5.60
N ARG A 629 -24.97 29.39 6.35
CA ARG A 629 -25.31 28.80 7.66
C ARG A 629 -26.82 28.50 7.88
N GLY A 630 -27.18 27.22 7.84
CA GLY A 630 -28.48 26.72 8.31
C GLY A 630 -28.31 25.53 9.25
N ASP A 631 -29.41 25.09 9.85
CA ASP A 631 -29.43 23.86 10.64
C ASP A 631 -29.71 22.66 9.73
N PHE A 632 -28.96 21.56 9.91
CA PHE A 632 -29.20 20.34 9.15
C PHE A 632 -30.50 19.68 9.62
N ARG A 633 -31.50 19.62 8.75
CA ARG A 633 -32.84 19.09 9.05
C ARG A 633 -33.32 18.16 7.95
N ILE A 634 -33.42 16.87 8.29
CA ILE A 634 -34.02 15.86 7.42
C ILE A 634 -35.53 16.08 7.40
N THR A 635 -36.09 16.34 6.23
CA THR A 635 -37.53 16.58 6.03
C THR A 635 -38.18 15.58 5.08
N GLU A 636 -37.40 15.03 4.15
CA GLU A 636 -37.87 14.08 3.13
C GLU A 636 -37.29 12.66 3.32
N PRO A 637 -38.03 11.60 2.94
CA PRO A 637 -37.52 10.23 2.97
C PRO A 637 -36.23 10.04 2.15
N GLU A 638 -36.13 10.67 0.98
CA GLU A 638 -34.98 10.61 0.08
C GLU A 638 -33.73 11.25 0.69
N GLU A 639 -33.87 12.37 1.43
CA GLU A 639 -32.78 12.98 2.21
C GLU A 639 -32.26 11.99 3.26
N ARG A 640 -33.19 11.35 3.99
CA ARG A 640 -32.84 10.35 5.00
C ARG A 640 -32.15 9.14 4.40
N ASN A 641 -32.64 8.62 3.28
CA ASN A 641 -32.08 7.44 2.62
C ASN A 641 -30.63 7.69 2.19
N LEU A 642 -30.35 8.87 1.62
CA LEU A 642 -28.99 9.27 1.26
C LEU A 642 -28.09 9.42 2.50
N ALA A 643 -28.57 10.12 3.55
CA ALA A 643 -27.82 10.27 4.80
C ALA A 643 -27.48 8.93 5.46
N ARG A 644 -28.43 7.99 5.48
CA ARG A 644 -28.24 6.62 5.99
C ARG A 644 -27.18 5.87 5.20
N LEU A 645 -27.19 5.99 3.87
CA LEU A 645 -26.21 5.33 3.02
C LEU A 645 -24.82 5.94 3.18
N LEU A 646 -24.71 7.27 3.30
CA LEU A 646 -23.44 7.94 3.63
C LEU A 646 -22.86 7.45 4.96
N ALA A 647 -23.71 7.27 5.99
CA ALA A 647 -23.29 6.72 7.28
C ALA A 647 -22.80 5.25 7.21
N ARG A 648 -23.05 4.53 6.10
CA ARG A 648 -22.51 3.17 5.88
C ARG A 648 -21.08 3.16 5.37
N LEU A 649 -20.45 4.30 5.07
CA LEU A 649 -19.05 4.30 4.62
C LEU A 649 -18.13 3.57 5.62
N ALA A 650 -18.23 3.88 6.91
CA ALA A 650 -17.40 3.27 7.94
C ALA A 650 -17.51 1.74 7.99
N PRO A 651 -18.71 1.13 8.11
CA PRO A 651 -18.83 -0.32 8.07
C PRO A 651 -18.45 -0.93 6.71
N THR A 652 -18.68 -0.25 5.58
CA THR A 652 -18.21 -0.71 4.26
C THR A 652 -16.69 -0.81 4.20
N LEU A 653 -15.97 0.19 4.72
CA LEU A 653 -14.51 0.16 4.76
C LEU A 653 -13.99 -0.90 5.74
N ALA A 654 -14.65 -1.09 6.88
CA ALA A 654 -14.32 -2.17 7.81
C ALA A 654 -14.53 -3.56 7.18
N ASP A 655 -15.59 -3.74 6.38
CA ASP A 655 -15.84 -4.98 5.64
C ASP A 655 -14.77 -5.22 4.57
N LEU A 656 -14.33 -4.19 3.84
CA LEU A 656 -13.20 -4.29 2.90
C LEU A 656 -11.89 -4.64 3.62
N GLU A 657 -11.57 -3.96 4.72
CA GLU A 657 -10.38 -4.17 5.55
C GLU A 657 -10.28 -5.61 6.10
N SER A 658 -11.43 -6.16 6.52
CA SER A 658 -11.56 -7.53 7.03
C SER A 658 -11.50 -8.57 5.90
N ASP A 659 -12.35 -8.44 4.88
CA ASP A 659 -12.54 -9.48 3.88
C ASP A 659 -11.54 -9.40 2.71
N LEU A 660 -10.83 -8.27 2.61
CA LEU A 660 -9.88 -7.95 1.54
C LEU A 660 -10.56 -8.03 0.16
N ARG A 661 -11.76 -7.45 0.05
CA ARG A 661 -12.64 -7.52 -1.12
C ARG A 661 -13.04 -6.12 -1.61
N PRO A 662 -12.31 -5.55 -2.58
CA PRO A 662 -12.60 -4.23 -3.14
C PRO A 662 -14.00 -4.08 -3.75
N ASN A 663 -14.61 -5.17 -4.23
CA ASN A 663 -15.95 -5.12 -4.83
C ASN A 663 -17.04 -4.63 -3.86
N ILE A 664 -16.84 -4.84 -2.55
CA ILE A 664 -17.74 -4.32 -1.51
C ILE A 664 -17.85 -2.80 -1.61
N LEU A 665 -16.72 -2.12 -1.86
CA LEU A 665 -16.69 -0.67 -2.05
C LEU A 665 -17.27 -0.27 -3.40
N CYS A 666 -16.99 -1.00 -4.49
CA CYS A 666 -17.59 -0.73 -5.80
C CYS A 666 -19.13 -0.78 -5.74
N ASP A 667 -19.69 -1.83 -5.11
CA ASP A 667 -21.14 -1.99 -4.95
C ASP A 667 -21.73 -0.84 -4.11
N PHE A 668 -21.06 -0.48 -3.00
CA PHE A 668 -21.45 0.66 -2.18
C PHE A 668 -21.46 2.00 -2.94
N LEU A 669 -20.40 2.29 -3.71
CA LEU A 669 -20.31 3.54 -4.46
C LEU A 669 -21.38 3.61 -5.56
N PHE A 670 -21.66 2.49 -6.21
CA PHE A 670 -22.72 2.40 -7.20
C PHE A 670 -24.09 2.65 -6.57
N ASP A 671 -24.41 1.98 -5.46
CA ASP A 671 -25.65 2.21 -4.70
C ASP A 671 -25.76 3.68 -4.23
N LEU A 672 -24.64 4.29 -3.82
CA LEU A 672 -24.59 5.69 -3.39
C LEU A 672 -24.93 6.62 -4.56
N SER A 673 -24.35 6.40 -5.73
CA SER A 673 -24.63 7.20 -6.92
C SER A 673 -26.08 7.07 -7.38
N GLN A 674 -26.68 5.87 -7.31
CA GLN A 674 -28.09 5.65 -7.63
C GLN A 674 -29.01 6.35 -6.63
N THR A 675 -28.71 6.24 -5.35
CA THR A 675 -29.46 6.89 -4.27
C THR A 675 -29.38 8.41 -4.38
N PHE A 676 -28.21 8.95 -4.72
CA PHE A 676 -28.03 10.38 -4.97
C PHE A 676 -28.87 10.84 -6.16
N ASN A 677 -28.87 10.10 -7.28
CA ASN A 677 -29.68 10.46 -8.44
C ASN A 677 -31.17 10.55 -8.08
N ARG A 678 -31.67 9.57 -7.31
CA ARG A 678 -33.06 9.59 -6.82
C ARG A 678 -33.34 10.78 -5.91
N PHE A 679 -32.43 11.07 -4.98
CA PHE A 679 -32.53 12.25 -4.12
C PHE A 679 -32.60 13.54 -4.95
N TYR A 680 -31.72 13.71 -5.93
CA TYR A 680 -31.64 14.91 -6.75
C TYR A 680 -32.88 15.10 -7.65
N GLU A 681 -33.52 13.99 -8.08
CA GLU A 681 -34.78 14.04 -8.83
C GLU A 681 -35.97 14.51 -7.99
N VAL A 682 -36.02 14.14 -6.71
CA VAL A 682 -37.16 14.39 -5.83
C VAL A 682 -37.00 15.68 -5.02
N CYS A 683 -35.77 16.02 -4.62
CA CYS A 683 -35.47 17.10 -3.68
C CYS A 683 -34.70 18.24 -4.39
N PRO A 684 -35.37 19.33 -4.83
CA PRO A 684 -34.69 20.47 -5.45
C PRO A 684 -33.65 21.09 -4.53
N VAL A 685 -32.39 21.14 -4.98
CA VAL A 685 -31.28 21.64 -4.14
C VAL A 685 -31.19 23.17 -4.18
N ALA A 686 -31.13 23.76 -5.37
CA ALA A 686 -30.97 25.21 -5.53
C ALA A 686 -32.25 26.00 -5.23
N GLN A 687 -33.41 25.41 -5.53
CA GLN A 687 -34.75 25.97 -5.31
C GLN A 687 -35.42 25.42 -4.04
N ALA A 688 -34.64 25.08 -3.01
CA ALA A 688 -35.20 24.63 -1.74
C ALA A 688 -36.08 25.72 -1.09
N ASP A 689 -37.10 25.30 -0.34
CA ASP A 689 -38.15 26.20 0.16
C ASP A 689 -37.66 27.15 1.26
N ASP A 690 -36.68 26.71 2.05
CA ASP A 690 -36.04 27.50 3.11
C ASP A 690 -34.51 27.28 3.19
N ALA A 691 -33.85 28.12 3.99
CA ALA A 691 -32.39 28.12 4.14
C ALA A 691 -31.84 26.83 4.78
N ASP A 692 -32.58 26.22 5.72
CA ASP A 692 -32.17 24.98 6.40
C ASP A 692 -32.24 23.78 5.45
N GLN A 693 -33.28 23.71 4.62
CA GLN A 693 -33.39 22.70 3.56
C GLN A 693 -32.28 22.89 2.51
N LYS A 694 -32.03 24.13 2.08
CA LYS A 694 -30.93 24.41 1.14
C LYS A 694 -29.59 23.97 1.72
N PHE A 695 -29.33 24.29 2.98
CA PHE A 695 -28.12 23.89 3.70
C PHE A 695 -28.00 22.36 3.82
N THR A 696 -29.07 21.67 4.22
CA THR A 696 -29.13 20.21 4.36
C THR A 696 -28.80 19.53 3.03
N ARG A 697 -29.49 19.92 1.95
CA ARG A 697 -29.33 19.35 0.61
C ARG A 697 -27.95 19.63 0.02
N ALA A 698 -27.42 20.85 0.22
CA ALA A 698 -26.07 21.19 -0.19
C ALA A 698 -25.01 20.35 0.57
N THR A 699 -25.21 20.13 1.87
CA THR A 699 -24.31 19.30 2.69
C THR A 699 -24.36 17.83 2.25
N LEU A 700 -25.53 17.30 1.90
CA LEU A 700 -25.68 15.96 1.32
C LEU A 700 -24.93 15.83 -0.02
N CYS A 701 -25.02 16.83 -0.91
CA CYS A 701 -24.23 16.86 -2.14
C CYS A 701 -22.72 16.84 -1.85
N ALA A 702 -22.26 17.66 -0.91
CA ALA A 702 -20.84 17.74 -0.54
C ALA A 702 -20.31 16.45 0.08
N ALA A 703 -21.07 15.85 1.00
CA ALA A 703 -20.74 14.55 1.56
C ALA A 703 -20.69 13.48 0.47
N THR A 704 -21.67 13.45 -0.45
CA THR A 704 -21.70 12.47 -1.55
C THR A 704 -20.48 12.61 -2.47
N ALA A 705 -20.13 13.83 -2.88
CA ALA A 705 -18.93 14.08 -3.69
C ALA A 705 -17.66 13.59 -2.97
N SER A 706 -17.51 13.94 -1.70
CA SER A 706 -16.34 13.57 -0.89
C SER A 706 -16.22 12.05 -0.70
N VAL A 707 -17.34 11.35 -0.44
CA VAL A 707 -17.37 9.89 -0.31
C VAL A 707 -17.07 9.20 -1.64
N LEU A 708 -17.63 9.68 -2.76
CA LEU A 708 -17.32 9.14 -4.09
C LEU A 708 -15.84 9.32 -4.43
N LYS A 709 -15.28 10.50 -4.16
CA LYS A 709 -13.85 10.78 -4.36
C LYS A 709 -12.98 9.84 -3.53
N THR A 710 -13.25 9.75 -2.24
CA THR A 710 -12.52 8.88 -1.31
C THR A 710 -12.58 7.42 -1.76
N GLY A 711 -13.76 6.93 -2.13
CA GLY A 711 -13.93 5.57 -2.59
C GLY A 711 -13.20 5.28 -3.91
N LEU A 712 -13.27 6.19 -4.87
CA LEU A 712 -12.54 6.06 -6.14
C LEU A 712 -11.02 6.14 -5.93
N ASP A 713 -10.53 6.97 -4.99
CA ASP A 713 -9.12 7.04 -4.63
C ASP A 713 -8.62 5.72 -4.00
N ILE A 714 -9.41 5.08 -3.14
CA ILE A 714 -9.09 3.74 -2.60
C ILE A 714 -8.93 2.75 -3.77
N LEU A 715 -9.85 2.78 -4.74
CA LEU A 715 -9.79 1.93 -5.93
C LEU A 715 -8.67 2.35 -6.91
N GLY A 716 -7.95 3.44 -6.61
CA GLY A 716 -6.89 4.01 -7.45
C GLY A 716 -7.40 4.58 -8.77
N ILE A 717 -8.63 5.09 -8.81
CA ILE A 717 -9.26 5.66 -9.99
C ILE A 717 -9.20 7.17 -9.88
N GLN A 718 -8.47 7.78 -10.81
CA GLN A 718 -8.34 9.23 -10.88
C GLN A 718 -9.67 9.86 -11.32
N THR A 719 -10.19 10.77 -10.50
CA THR A 719 -11.43 11.49 -10.79
C THR A 719 -11.19 12.74 -11.61
N VAL A 720 -12.23 13.20 -12.30
CA VAL A 720 -12.28 14.47 -13.03
C VAL A 720 -13.49 15.27 -12.58
N ASP A 721 -13.33 16.58 -12.39
CA ASP A 721 -14.42 17.43 -11.87
C ASP A 721 -15.46 17.77 -12.94
N ARG A 722 -15.15 17.57 -14.22
CA ARG A 722 -16.01 17.79 -15.38
C ARG A 722 -15.77 16.70 -16.42
N LEU A 723 -16.85 16.21 -17.03
CA LEU A 723 -16.87 15.15 -18.05
C LEU A 723 -17.85 15.47 -19.18
#